data_AF-A0AAX4K362-F1
#
_entry.id   AF-A0AAX4K362-F1
#
_cell.length_a   1.000
_cell.length_b   1.000
_cell.length_c   1.000
_cell.angle_alpha   90.00
_cell.angle_beta   90.00
_cell.angle_gamma   90.00
#
_symmetry.space_group_name_H-M   'P 1'
#
loop_
_entity.id
_entity.type
_entity.pdbx_description
1 polymer ?
#
loop_
_entity_poly.entity_id
_entity_poly.type
_entity_poly.pdbx_seq_one_letter_code
_entity_poly.pdbx_strand_id
1 'polypeptide(L)'
;MSPHRQLSISSKRHPTQIQDIFLGLALSLGDQPEDNNNNGKDQGRDLEYSAVLHDGTGVVESETFHTKYYTKDKNEDQLAEENKRIGREVLGLLRSIQTDKGMNVRMVAVAEPVPKEFKGREGVQFFSTLWLHVDVIPIIVNPSTSIFTKLPAPSTSASATAAISAGVKHLHPATHSATTADVDPVDHSVQVDCDGQVKLCSILQYKQSTSEALWNRFTALADHLNNNNVSISFFSATPQGGGVALMRHAMIRLWRMVGFKVKWYVPEGHPTVFDITKRKFHNVLQGVAPQDMDLTDDDKKWFELWTEQNYESFWSNGALDASIIVIDDPQLTALIPIIRKKRPDAKIIFRSHIQIQSDLTDDPQTMQHRTWNYLFDFVKDVDLFLAHPVKFFVPKNVHENLPVLYMAPSTDPLDGLNKAYGRASVRYFRQYFNQLSCQQCGIKIDWDRGYICQIARFDPSKGIDDLLAAYLQFRKKLEDSPKPPVDGGPQLIIMGHGSVDDPDGTWIYEKLHDTLGTSEYSLVKDDVAIVRAPPSDSILGCILQGAWVATQLSTREGFEVKVTEAVNKRVPIIASDAGGIPLQVKHGKNGWIVPTGDREAVANLLFDIWEGKAKVHRDLSSNRELNGKSDPNSIAQAWVGDFDKEAEKVHLDEGSTSEDFWTVGNSTRWMLLFDRLLGLSPEQNVSQPNGNTKENGDKPTLGKEEEFGKVTITPQQVDILKSMEIGESLNDRGIDGINVWKMVMGNDMVEGEGELI
;
A
#
# COMPACT_ATOMS: atom_id res chain seq x y z
N MET A 1 35.46 -3.68 -33.12
CA MET A 1 34.53 -4.66 -32.53
C MET A 1 34.52 -4.43 -31.03
N SER A 2 33.59 -3.64 -30.50
CA SER A 2 33.39 -3.64 -29.05
C SER A 2 32.84 -5.02 -28.66
N PRO A 3 33.42 -5.70 -27.65
CA PRO A 3 32.92 -6.97 -27.16
C PRO A 3 31.67 -6.70 -26.30
N HIS A 4 30.59 -6.21 -26.90
CA HIS A 4 29.30 -6.16 -26.24
C HIS A 4 28.61 -7.50 -26.48
N ARG A 5 28.37 -8.25 -25.40
CA ARG A 5 27.60 -9.47 -25.44
C ARG A 5 26.15 -9.08 -25.77
N GLN A 6 25.71 -9.42 -26.98
CA GLN A 6 24.32 -9.22 -27.38
C GLN A 6 23.38 -9.94 -26.41
N LEU A 7 22.23 -9.33 -26.18
CA LEU A 7 21.19 -9.91 -25.35
C LEU A 7 20.64 -11.16 -26.02
N SER A 8 21.15 -12.32 -25.61
CA SER A 8 20.83 -13.58 -26.26
C SER A 8 19.68 -14.25 -25.52
N ILE A 9 18.53 -14.41 -26.18
CA ILE A 9 17.41 -15.22 -25.68
C ILE A 9 17.84 -16.69 -25.52
N SER A 10 18.82 -17.14 -26.31
CA SER A 10 19.39 -18.49 -26.30
C SER A 10 20.65 -18.63 -25.42
N SER A 11 20.87 -17.70 -24.48
CA SER A 11 22.01 -17.75 -23.56
C SER A 11 22.01 -19.07 -22.77
N LYS A 12 23.12 -19.81 -22.81
CA LYS A 12 23.31 -21.04 -22.02
C LYS A 12 23.53 -20.78 -20.52
N ARG A 13 23.52 -19.51 -20.10
CA ARG A 13 23.64 -19.13 -18.68
C ARG A 13 22.28 -19.36 -18.02
N HIS A 14 22.16 -20.49 -17.33
CA HIS A 14 21.05 -20.77 -16.43
C HIS A 14 21.59 -20.74 -15.01
N PRO A 15 21.33 -19.67 -14.22
CA PRO A 15 21.79 -19.62 -12.85
C PRO A 15 21.11 -20.75 -12.05
N THR A 16 21.86 -21.37 -11.14
CA THR A 16 21.39 -22.49 -10.31
C THR A 16 20.37 -22.07 -9.25
N GLN A 17 20.29 -20.77 -8.99
CA GLN A 17 19.27 -20.10 -8.19
C GLN A 17 18.73 -18.93 -9.00
N ILE A 18 17.52 -18.48 -8.70
CA ILE A 18 16.99 -17.30 -9.37
C ILE A 18 17.85 -16.09 -8.99
N GLN A 19 18.40 -15.43 -10.00
CA GLN A 19 19.22 -14.23 -9.85
C GLN A 19 18.37 -12.99 -10.12
N ASP A 20 18.47 -12.00 -9.24
CA ASP A 20 17.89 -10.68 -9.45
C ASP A 20 18.72 -9.88 -10.46
N ILE A 21 18.03 -9.17 -11.34
CA ILE A 21 18.62 -8.31 -12.36
C ILE A 21 17.81 -7.01 -12.50
N PHE A 22 18.46 -6.01 -13.07
CA PHE A 22 17.90 -4.70 -13.34
C PHE A 22 17.98 -4.43 -14.84
N LEU A 23 16.91 -3.88 -15.41
CA LEU A 23 16.83 -3.51 -16.82
C LEU A 23 16.94 -1.99 -16.95
N GLY A 24 17.84 -1.53 -17.81
CA GLY A 24 17.91 -0.14 -18.26
C GLY A 24 17.29 -0.01 -19.63
N LEU A 25 16.48 1.01 -19.81
CA LEU A 25 15.87 1.38 -21.08
C LEU A 25 16.19 2.83 -21.40
N ALA A 26 16.50 3.11 -22.66
CA ALA A 26 16.57 4.46 -23.19
C ALA A 26 16.02 4.44 -24.60
N LEU A 27 15.27 5.49 -24.95
CA LEU A 27 14.61 5.61 -26.24
C LEU A 27 15.08 6.89 -26.93
N SER A 28 15.25 6.82 -28.24
CA SER A 28 15.50 7.95 -29.11
C SER A 28 14.58 7.83 -30.32
N LEU A 29 13.82 8.88 -30.61
CA LEU A 29 12.88 8.90 -31.72
C LEU A 29 13.32 9.95 -32.74
N GLY A 30 13.76 9.48 -33.90
CA GLY A 30 14.20 10.32 -35.00
C GLY A 30 13.08 11.17 -35.60
N ASP A 31 13.45 12.10 -36.47
CA ASP A 31 12.50 12.97 -37.16
C ASP A 31 11.64 12.21 -38.18
N GLN A 32 10.49 12.80 -38.54
CA GLN A 32 9.63 12.27 -39.59
C GLN A 32 10.35 12.38 -40.94
N PRO A 33 10.52 11.27 -41.70
CA PRO A 33 11.14 11.32 -43.02
C PRO A 33 10.36 12.21 -43.99
N GLU A 34 11.07 12.93 -44.87
CA GLU A 34 10.46 13.71 -45.95
C GLU A 34 9.70 12.79 -46.94
N ASP A 35 8.47 13.17 -47.29
CA ASP A 35 7.58 12.37 -48.13
C ASP A 35 7.98 12.49 -49.62
N ASN A 36 9.08 11.86 -49.99
CA ASN A 36 9.68 11.99 -51.33
C ASN A 36 8.88 11.34 -52.46
N ASN A 37 7.77 10.62 -52.17
CA ASN A 37 7.10 9.75 -53.15
C ASN A 37 5.58 9.96 -53.35
N ASN A 38 4.95 11.01 -52.78
CA ASN A 38 3.52 11.35 -53.02
C ASN A 38 2.51 10.17 -52.91
N ASN A 39 2.85 9.10 -52.18
CA ASN A 39 2.04 7.89 -52.07
C ASN A 39 1.12 7.88 -50.84
N GLY A 40 1.16 8.93 -50.01
CA GLY A 40 0.29 9.09 -48.84
C GLY A 40 0.52 8.09 -47.69
N LYS A 41 1.52 7.19 -47.78
CA LYS A 41 1.84 6.22 -46.72
C LYS A 41 2.85 6.78 -45.73
N ASP A 42 2.55 6.67 -44.43
CA ASP A 42 3.51 7.02 -43.37
C ASP A 42 4.75 6.12 -43.44
N GLN A 43 5.93 6.71 -43.68
CA GLN A 43 7.19 5.98 -43.70
C GLN A 43 7.68 5.60 -42.29
N GLY A 44 7.07 6.19 -41.25
CA GLY A 44 7.42 5.99 -39.86
C GLY A 44 8.73 6.67 -39.49
N ARG A 45 8.80 7.12 -38.24
CA ARG A 45 10.00 7.66 -37.60
C ARG A 45 10.90 6.51 -37.18
N ASP A 46 12.21 6.70 -37.19
CA ASP A 46 13.13 5.69 -36.66
C ASP A 46 13.12 5.75 -35.12
N LEU A 47 12.63 4.69 -34.49
CA LEU A 47 12.68 4.52 -33.04
C LEU A 47 13.85 3.59 -32.71
N GLU A 48 14.87 4.16 -32.09
CA GLU A 48 15.96 3.41 -31.47
C GLU A 48 15.65 3.24 -29.98
N TYR A 49 15.75 2.02 -29.47
CA TYR A 49 15.74 1.80 -28.02
C TYR A 49 16.79 0.78 -27.61
N SER A 50 17.47 1.03 -26.49
CA SER A 50 18.44 0.09 -25.90
C SER A 50 17.88 -0.56 -24.66
N ALA A 51 18.10 -1.87 -24.55
CA ALA A 51 17.87 -2.67 -23.35
C ALA A 51 19.23 -3.10 -22.76
N VAL A 52 19.48 -2.77 -21.50
CA VAL A 52 20.72 -3.11 -20.79
C VAL A 52 20.40 -3.93 -19.56
N LEU A 53 20.94 -5.14 -19.46
CA LEU A 53 20.83 -6.01 -18.28
C LEU A 53 21.99 -5.76 -17.34
N HIS A 54 21.68 -5.59 -16.06
CA HIS A 54 22.64 -5.33 -15.00
C HIS A 54 22.34 -6.25 -13.81
N ASP A 55 23.36 -6.84 -13.19
CA ASP A 55 23.18 -7.75 -12.04
C ASP A 55 23.39 -7.08 -10.68
N GLY A 56 23.49 -5.75 -10.68
CA GLY A 56 23.80 -4.94 -9.49
C GLY A 56 25.28 -4.65 -9.34
N THR A 57 26.16 -5.45 -9.97
CA THR A 57 27.61 -5.22 -9.97
C THR A 57 28.11 -4.62 -11.28
N GLY A 58 27.48 -4.98 -12.40
CA GLY A 58 27.85 -4.46 -13.71
C GLY A 58 26.87 -4.88 -14.80
N VAL A 59 27.12 -4.35 -16.00
CA VAL A 59 26.37 -4.73 -17.21
C VAL A 59 26.70 -6.17 -17.61
N VAL A 60 25.67 -6.99 -17.78
CA VAL A 60 25.76 -8.40 -18.14
C VAL A 60 25.59 -8.58 -19.66
N GLU A 61 24.55 -7.97 -20.22
CA GLU A 61 24.17 -8.06 -21.63
C GLU A 61 23.52 -6.72 -22.06
N SER A 62 23.62 -6.38 -23.33
CA SER A 62 22.88 -5.23 -23.88
C SER A 62 22.52 -5.46 -25.34
N GLU A 63 21.43 -4.84 -25.77
CA GLU A 63 20.98 -4.84 -27.16
C GLU A 63 20.33 -3.51 -27.52
N THR A 64 20.54 -3.06 -28.76
CA THR A 64 19.89 -1.88 -29.33
C THR A 64 19.01 -2.35 -30.48
N PHE A 65 17.75 -1.94 -30.41
CA PHE A 65 16.71 -2.27 -31.37
C PHE A 65 16.36 -1.04 -32.19
N HIS A 66 16.06 -1.25 -33.47
CA HIS A 66 15.51 -0.24 -34.36
C HIS A 66 14.18 -0.72 -34.90
N THR A 67 13.15 0.10 -34.75
CA THR A 67 11.80 -0.17 -35.27
C THR A 67 11.20 1.11 -35.82
N LYS A 68 10.18 1.00 -36.68
CA LYS A 68 9.47 2.17 -37.20
C LYS A 68 8.35 2.56 -36.26
N TYR A 69 8.23 3.84 -35.93
CA TYR A 69 7.15 4.38 -35.10
C TYR A 69 6.30 5.32 -35.95
N TYR A 70 5.04 4.94 -36.16
CA TYR A 70 4.13 5.62 -37.08
C TYR A 70 3.31 6.68 -36.35
N THR A 71 3.36 7.92 -36.84
CA THR A 71 2.69 9.09 -36.22
C THR A 71 1.83 9.91 -37.16
N LYS A 72 2.04 9.78 -38.48
CA LYS A 72 1.38 10.62 -39.47
C LYS A 72 -0.10 10.26 -39.56
N ASP A 73 -0.96 11.29 -39.54
CA ASP A 73 -2.43 11.18 -39.68
C ASP A 73 -3.12 10.28 -38.63
N LYS A 74 -2.45 9.98 -37.51
CA LYS A 74 -3.03 9.19 -36.43
C LYS A 74 -3.73 10.07 -35.41
N ASN A 75 -4.93 9.68 -35.01
CA ASN A 75 -5.61 10.26 -33.85
C ASN A 75 -5.00 9.74 -32.52
N GLU A 76 -5.48 10.25 -31.38
CA GLU A 76 -4.95 9.87 -30.07
C GLU A 76 -5.04 8.35 -29.80
N ASP A 77 -6.16 7.71 -30.14
CA ASP A 77 -6.36 6.26 -29.98
C ASP A 77 -5.34 5.43 -30.80
N GLN A 78 -5.14 5.81 -32.06
CA GLN A 78 -4.20 5.11 -32.96
C GLN A 78 -2.75 5.30 -32.53
N LEU A 79 -2.42 6.45 -31.91
CA LEU A 79 -1.13 6.70 -31.30
C LEU A 79 -0.94 5.90 -30.01
N ALA A 80 -2.00 5.72 -29.22
CA ALA A 80 -1.96 4.86 -28.04
C ALA A 80 -1.73 3.39 -28.41
N GLU A 81 -2.38 2.88 -29.45
CA GLU A 81 -2.12 1.51 -29.95
C GLU A 81 -0.68 1.33 -30.44
N GLU A 82 -0.09 2.37 -31.05
CA GLU A 82 1.33 2.35 -31.43
C GLU A 82 2.25 2.27 -30.19
N ASN A 83 1.95 3.04 -29.15
CA ASN A 83 2.67 2.96 -27.87
C ASN A 83 2.55 1.57 -27.23
N LYS A 84 1.35 0.97 -27.26
CA LYS A 84 1.12 -0.39 -26.77
C LYS A 84 1.94 -1.40 -27.55
N ARG A 85 2.09 -1.26 -28.88
CA ARG A 85 2.94 -2.15 -29.69
C ARG A 85 4.39 -2.14 -29.18
N ILE A 86 4.98 -0.96 -28.99
CA ILE A 86 6.33 -0.81 -28.45
C ILE A 86 6.44 -1.36 -27.02
N GLY A 87 5.45 -1.07 -26.18
CA GLY A 87 5.36 -1.60 -24.82
C GLY A 87 5.33 -3.13 -24.79
N ARG A 88 4.57 -3.77 -25.69
CA ARG A 88 4.49 -5.24 -25.83
C ARG A 88 5.82 -5.86 -26.25
N GLU A 89 6.60 -5.21 -27.11
CA GLU A 89 7.94 -5.68 -27.48
C GLU A 89 8.87 -5.72 -26.25
N VAL A 90 8.88 -4.64 -25.45
CA VAL A 90 9.67 -4.56 -24.21
C VAL A 90 9.18 -5.55 -23.15
N LEU A 91 7.87 -5.73 -22.99
CA LEU A 91 7.29 -6.72 -22.08
C LEU A 91 7.60 -8.16 -22.51
N GLY A 92 7.61 -8.43 -23.81
CA GLY A 92 8.03 -9.71 -24.37
C GLY A 92 9.48 -10.04 -24.01
N LEU A 93 10.36 -9.04 -24.10
CA LEU A 93 11.75 -9.15 -23.68
C LEU A 93 11.87 -9.49 -22.18
N LEU A 94 11.17 -8.74 -21.33
CA LEU A 94 11.15 -8.98 -19.88
C LEU A 94 10.67 -10.39 -19.53
N ARG A 95 9.58 -10.83 -20.18
CA ARG A 95 9.05 -12.18 -19.99
C ARG A 95 10.06 -13.24 -20.39
N SER A 96 10.71 -13.12 -21.55
CA SER A 96 11.73 -14.07 -21.98
C SER A 96 12.90 -14.16 -20.98
N ILE A 97 13.30 -13.04 -20.41
CA ILE A 97 14.32 -13.02 -19.35
C ILE A 97 13.83 -13.78 -18.08
N GLN A 98 12.59 -13.56 -17.67
CA GLN A 98 12.00 -14.22 -16.49
C GLN A 98 11.72 -15.71 -16.71
N THR A 99 11.24 -16.10 -17.88
CA THR A 99 10.82 -17.48 -18.17
C THR A 99 11.96 -18.34 -18.66
N ASP A 100 12.75 -17.84 -19.62
CA ASP A 100 13.70 -18.65 -20.38
C ASP A 100 15.08 -18.64 -19.71
N LYS A 101 15.50 -17.49 -19.16
CA LYS A 101 16.77 -17.37 -18.42
C LYS A 101 16.62 -17.69 -16.93
N GLY A 102 15.41 -17.71 -16.40
CA GLY A 102 15.17 -17.92 -14.97
C GLY A 102 15.76 -16.81 -14.09
N MET A 103 15.83 -15.57 -14.60
CA MET A 103 16.30 -14.39 -13.87
C MET A 103 15.10 -13.53 -13.48
N ASN A 104 15.11 -12.91 -12.30
CA ASN A 104 14.03 -12.04 -11.91
C ASN A 104 14.37 -10.57 -12.17
N VAL A 105 13.57 -9.89 -12.98
CA VAL A 105 13.73 -8.45 -13.21
C VAL A 105 13.11 -7.71 -12.03
N ARG A 106 13.89 -6.89 -11.33
CA ARG A 106 13.46 -6.14 -10.15
C ARG A 106 13.04 -4.72 -10.44
N MET A 107 13.75 -4.10 -11.36
CA MET A 107 13.57 -2.70 -11.71
C MET A 107 13.75 -2.52 -13.21
N VAL A 108 12.94 -1.64 -13.77
CA VAL A 108 13.16 -1.07 -15.10
C VAL A 108 13.44 0.41 -14.91
N ALA A 109 14.69 0.82 -15.16
CA ALA A 109 15.11 2.21 -15.15
C ALA A 109 15.03 2.78 -16.56
N VAL A 110 14.15 3.75 -16.77
CA VAL A 110 13.99 4.46 -18.04
C VAL A 110 14.73 5.79 -17.98
N ALA A 111 15.66 6.00 -18.90
CA ALA A 111 16.44 7.22 -19.00
C ALA A 111 15.62 8.36 -19.65
N GLU A 112 15.62 9.54 -19.04
CA GLU A 112 15.20 10.77 -19.71
C GLU A 112 16.31 11.28 -20.69
N PRO A 113 15.93 11.98 -21.78
CA PRO A 113 14.57 12.35 -22.14
C PRO A 113 13.77 11.19 -22.76
N VAL A 114 12.56 10.93 -22.25
CA VAL A 114 11.61 10.03 -22.91
C VAL A 114 10.92 10.81 -24.06
N PRO A 115 10.81 10.27 -25.28
CA PRO A 115 10.14 10.99 -26.37
C PRO A 115 8.70 11.32 -25.99
N LYS A 116 8.26 12.55 -26.30
CA LYS A 116 6.94 13.09 -25.92
C LYS A 116 5.78 12.21 -26.37
N GLU A 117 5.95 11.46 -27.45
CA GLU A 117 4.95 10.54 -27.99
C GLU A 117 4.63 9.39 -27.03
N PHE A 118 5.55 9.04 -26.14
CA PHE A 118 5.36 8.02 -25.09
C PHE A 118 4.88 8.61 -23.76
N LYS A 119 4.76 9.94 -23.64
CA LYS A 119 4.28 10.61 -22.43
C LYS A 119 2.75 10.78 -22.50
N GLY A 120 2.03 10.29 -21.49
CA GLY A 120 0.62 10.64 -21.19
C GLY A 120 -0.41 10.45 -22.31
N ARG A 121 -0.76 9.22 -22.68
CA ARG A 121 -1.87 8.93 -23.61
C ARG A 121 -2.83 7.88 -23.05
N GLU A 122 -4.12 8.01 -23.36
CA GLU A 122 -5.17 7.05 -22.95
C GLU A 122 -4.81 5.63 -23.43
N GLY A 123 -4.77 4.65 -22.52
CA GLY A 123 -4.40 3.26 -22.84
C GLY A 123 -3.72 2.51 -21.70
N VAL A 124 -3.21 1.31 -22.00
CA VAL A 124 -2.41 0.49 -21.07
C VAL A 124 -1.12 1.25 -20.74
N GLN A 125 -1.05 1.75 -19.50
CA GLN A 125 0.08 2.53 -19.04
C GLN A 125 1.30 1.62 -18.85
N PHE A 126 2.36 1.86 -19.61
CA PHE A 126 3.55 1.00 -19.63
C PHE A 126 4.13 0.79 -18.22
N PHE A 127 4.34 1.87 -17.46
CA PHE A 127 4.90 1.78 -16.11
C PHE A 127 3.99 1.00 -15.15
N SER A 128 2.69 1.31 -15.14
CA SER A 128 1.73 0.58 -14.31
C SER A 128 1.64 -0.89 -14.70
N THR A 129 1.87 -1.21 -15.98
CA THR A 129 1.90 -2.59 -16.45
C THR A 129 3.09 -3.36 -15.90
N LEU A 130 4.27 -2.74 -15.87
CA LEU A 130 5.47 -3.33 -15.27
C LEU A 130 5.23 -3.68 -13.81
N TRP A 131 4.65 -2.76 -13.05
CA TRP A 131 4.38 -2.96 -11.64
C TRP A 131 3.29 -4.02 -11.40
N LEU A 132 2.11 -3.84 -11.99
CA LEU A 132 0.93 -4.65 -11.67
C LEU A 132 0.98 -6.05 -12.28
N HIS A 133 1.54 -6.22 -13.48
CA HIS A 133 1.50 -7.51 -14.18
C HIS A 133 2.85 -8.25 -14.22
N VAL A 134 3.97 -7.55 -14.06
CA VAL A 134 5.32 -8.15 -14.14
C VAL A 134 6.06 -8.14 -12.80
N ASP A 135 5.54 -7.41 -11.80
CA ASP A 135 6.17 -7.23 -10.49
C ASP A 135 7.55 -6.58 -10.55
N VAL A 136 7.66 -5.55 -11.41
CA VAL A 136 8.89 -4.79 -11.64
C VAL A 136 8.69 -3.35 -11.21
N ILE A 137 9.64 -2.77 -10.47
CA ILE A 137 9.61 -1.35 -10.09
C ILE A 137 9.99 -0.49 -11.30
N PRO A 138 9.07 0.31 -11.87
CA PRO A 138 9.40 1.28 -12.91
C PRO A 138 9.98 2.55 -12.28
N ILE A 139 11.17 2.97 -12.70
CA ILE A 139 11.76 4.24 -12.29
C ILE A 139 12.16 5.06 -13.51
N ILE A 140 11.78 6.33 -13.52
CA ILE A 140 12.25 7.30 -14.50
C ILE A 140 13.41 8.04 -13.87
N VAL A 141 14.54 8.03 -14.56
CA VAL A 141 15.78 8.62 -14.06
C VAL A 141 16.27 9.65 -15.06
N ASN A 142 16.59 10.84 -14.56
CA ASN A 142 17.36 11.82 -15.31
C ASN A 142 18.86 11.52 -15.08
N PRO A 143 19.60 10.99 -16.07
CA PRO A 143 21.02 10.75 -15.91
C PRO A 143 21.71 12.08 -15.60
N SER A 144 22.68 12.10 -14.68
CA SER A 144 23.40 13.33 -14.27
C SER A 144 24.36 13.85 -15.36
N THR A 145 23.87 14.04 -16.57
CA THR A 145 24.54 14.65 -17.71
C THR A 145 24.23 16.14 -17.83
N SER A 146 23.23 16.64 -17.10
CA SER A 146 22.75 18.03 -17.14
C SER A 146 23.82 19.08 -16.81
N ILE A 147 24.78 18.75 -15.95
CA ILE A 147 25.93 19.61 -15.63
C ILE A 147 27.03 19.60 -16.71
N PHE A 148 27.00 18.63 -17.63
CA PHE A 148 28.03 18.43 -18.67
C PHE A 148 27.55 18.91 -20.05
N THR A 149 27.16 20.17 -20.15
CA THR A 149 26.57 20.79 -21.36
C THR A 149 27.51 20.88 -22.59
N LYS A 150 28.80 20.58 -22.41
CA LYS A 150 29.81 20.59 -23.49
C LYS A 150 30.09 19.21 -24.09
N LEU A 151 29.52 18.14 -23.53
CA LEU A 151 29.65 16.78 -24.05
C LEU A 151 28.49 16.47 -25.02
N PRO A 152 28.71 15.58 -26.01
CA PRO A 152 27.61 15.13 -26.87
C PRO A 152 26.55 14.39 -26.06
N ALA A 153 25.32 14.33 -26.59
CA ALA A 153 24.27 13.51 -26.01
C ALA A 153 24.75 12.05 -25.90
N PRO A 154 24.53 11.39 -24.75
CA PRO A 154 24.90 9.98 -24.59
C PRO A 154 24.14 9.11 -25.59
N SER A 155 24.75 7.98 -26.01
CA SER A 155 24.01 6.96 -26.74
C SER A 155 22.87 6.40 -25.89
N THR A 156 21.86 5.81 -26.53
CA THR A 156 20.76 5.11 -25.84
C THR A 156 21.31 4.04 -24.88
N SER A 157 22.28 3.25 -25.31
CA SER A 157 22.93 2.24 -24.46
C SER A 157 23.65 2.84 -23.23
N ALA A 158 24.38 3.95 -23.40
CA ALA A 158 25.04 4.64 -22.29
C ALA A 158 24.01 5.27 -21.33
N SER A 159 22.93 5.84 -21.85
CA SER A 159 21.83 6.43 -21.08
C SER A 159 21.10 5.36 -20.25
N ALA A 160 20.78 4.22 -20.86
CA ALA A 160 20.17 3.08 -20.19
C ALA A 160 21.07 2.56 -19.04
N THR A 161 22.38 2.47 -19.27
CA THR A 161 23.34 2.05 -18.23
C THR A 161 23.41 3.05 -17.07
N ALA A 162 23.41 4.35 -17.37
CA ALA A 162 23.42 5.40 -16.37
C ALA A 162 22.12 5.41 -15.54
N ALA A 163 20.97 5.20 -16.19
CA ALA A 163 19.68 5.11 -15.54
C ALA A 163 19.61 3.96 -14.53
N ILE A 164 20.12 2.77 -14.87
CA ILE A 164 20.21 1.65 -13.91
C ILE A 164 21.10 2.04 -12.72
N SER A 165 22.29 2.57 -12.99
CA SER A 165 23.26 2.92 -11.94
C SER A 165 22.70 3.92 -10.94
N ALA A 166 21.84 4.85 -11.38
CA ALA A 166 21.15 5.78 -10.52
C ALA A 166 19.93 5.13 -9.84
N GLY A 167 19.13 4.34 -10.56
CA GLY A 167 17.95 3.66 -10.00
C GLY A 167 18.28 2.65 -8.90
N VAL A 168 19.37 1.88 -9.04
CA VAL A 168 19.81 0.91 -8.02
C VAL A 168 20.14 1.58 -6.68
N LYS A 169 20.51 2.87 -6.66
CA LYS A 169 20.75 3.62 -5.41
C LYS A 169 19.47 3.83 -4.58
N HIS A 170 18.30 3.81 -5.24
CA HIS A 170 17.00 4.00 -4.62
C HIS A 170 16.32 2.69 -4.22
N LEU A 171 16.95 1.55 -4.52
CA LEU A 171 16.49 0.24 -4.08
C LEU A 171 17.23 -0.14 -2.80
N HIS A 172 16.49 -0.57 -1.79
CA HIS A 172 17.12 -0.99 -0.56
C HIS A 172 17.86 -2.32 -0.80
N PRO A 173 19.16 -2.45 -0.43
CA PRO A 173 20.02 -3.59 -0.78
C PRO A 173 19.47 -4.97 -0.35
N ALA A 174 18.66 -5.02 0.70
CA ALA A 174 18.06 -6.25 1.24
C ALA A 174 16.60 -6.50 0.81
N THR A 175 16.03 -5.68 -0.08
CA THR A 175 14.59 -5.76 -0.43
C THR A 175 14.38 -6.26 -1.85
N HIS A 176 13.29 -7.01 -2.04
CA HIS A 176 12.88 -7.59 -3.32
C HIS A 176 11.83 -6.76 -4.07
N SER A 177 11.31 -5.70 -3.42
CA SER A 177 10.19 -4.91 -3.94
C SER A 177 9.99 -3.55 -3.25
N ALA A 178 10.90 -3.12 -2.35
CA ALA A 178 10.70 -1.90 -1.57
C ALA A 178 11.69 -0.82 -2.01
N THR A 179 11.16 0.35 -2.35
CA THR A 179 11.95 1.57 -2.54
C THR A 179 12.44 2.07 -1.19
N THR A 180 13.64 2.63 -1.13
CA THR A 180 14.07 3.34 0.08
C THR A 180 13.17 4.55 0.29
N ALA A 181 12.42 4.58 1.40
CA ALA A 181 11.68 5.77 1.80
C ALA A 181 12.68 6.78 2.38
N ASP A 182 13.24 7.60 1.50
CA ASP A 182 14.23 8.61 1.87
C ASP A 182 13.53 9.88 2.39
N VAL A 183 14.29 10.73 3.06
CA VAL A 183 13.84 12.03 3.55
C VAL A 183 14.69 13.13 2.94
N ASP A 184 14.08 14.28 2.66
CA ASP A 184 14.83 15.46 2.22
C ASP A 184 15.78 15.90 3.35
N PRO A 185 17.09 16.07 3.08
CA PRO A 185 18.05 16.41 4.13
C PRO A 185 17.91 17.85 4.67
N VAL A 186 17.08 18.70 4.05
CA VAL A 186 16.86 20.09 4.44
C VAL A 186 15.62 20.23 5.31
N ASP A 187 14.48 19.71 4.85
CA ASP A 187 13.19 19.88 5.55
C ASP A 187 12.64 18.59 6.17
N HIS A 188 13.32 17.46 5.99
CA HIS A 188 12.91 16.14 6.46
C HIS A 188 11.52 15.73 5.94
N SER A 189 11.16 16.20 4.75
CA SER A 189 9.97 15.72 4.05
C SER A 189 10.24 14.38 3.37
N VAL A 190 9.29 13.45 3.50
CA VAL A 190 9.40 12.10 2.94
C VAL A 190 9.32 12.14 1.42
N GLN A 191 10.31 11.56 0.77
CA GLN A 191 10.45 11.48 -0.68
C GLN A 191 9.63 10.31 -1.25
N VAL A 192 8.29 10.38 -1.11
CA VAL A 192 7.35 9.35 -1.57
C VAL A 192 7.61 8.99 -3.04
N ASP A 193 7.72 7.70 -3.33
CA ASP A 193 8.07 7.14 -4.64
C ASP A 193 9.38 7.70 -5.23
N CYS A 194 10.39 7.90 -4.38
CA CYS A 194 11.68 8.52 -4.74
C CYS A 194 11.47 9.92 -5.35
N ASP A 195 10.65 10.71 -4.67
CA ASP A 195 10.14 12.01 -5.12
C ASP A 195 9.40 11.95 -6.47
N GLY A 196 8.56 10.93 -6.63
CA GLY A 196 7.77 10.71 -7.84
C GLY A 196 8.55 10.21 -9.06
N GLN A 197 9.83 9.83 -8.91
CA GLN A 197 10.62 9.16 -9.96
C GLN A 197 10.09 7.74 -10.22
N VAL A 198 9.62 7.05 -9.19
CA VAL A 198 9.00 5.73 -9.31
C VAL A 198 7.55 5.87 -9.76
N LYS A 199 7.14 5.10 -10.78
CA LYS A 199 5.82 5.23 -11.45
C LYS A 199 4.97 3.96 -11.30
N LEU A 200 4.62 3.60 -10.06
CA LEU A 200 3.92 2.33 -9.78
C LEU A 200 2.56 2.21 -10.46
N CYS A 201 1.73 3.23 -10.33
CA CYS A 201 0.34 3.25 -10.78
C CYS A 201 0.03 4.59 -11.45
N SER A 202 -1.10 4.67 -12.16
CA SER A 202 -1.62 5.93 -12.68
C SER A 202 -3.04 6.17 -12.18
N ILE A 203 -3.54 7.38 -12.41
CA ILE A 203 -4.92 7.77 -12.07
C ILE A 203 -5.97 6.83 -12.69
N LEU A 204 -5.68 6.23 -13.85
CA LEU A 204 -6.58 5.29 -14.52
C LEU A 204 -6.77 4.01 -13.71
N GLN A 205 -5.70 3.46 -13.11
CA GLN A 205 -5.80 2.25 -12.30
C GLN A 205 -6.57 2.52 -11.00
N TYR A 206 -6.40 3.70 -10.39
CA TYR A 206 -7.20 4.09 -9.22
C TYR A 206 -8.68 4.26 -9.57
N LYS A 207 -9.02 4.81 -10.72
CA LYS A 207 -10.41 4.88 -11.21
C LYS A 207 -11.00 3.48 -11.42
N GLN A 208 -10.21 2.57 -11.99
CA GLN A 208 -10.63 1.20 -12.26
C GLN A 208 -10.81 0.38 -10.98
N SER A 209 -10.08 0.68 -9.90
CA SER A 209 -10.17 -0.06 -8.64
C SER A 209 -11.38 0.30 -7.77
N THR A 210 -12.11 1.38 -8.09
CA THR A 210 -13.21 1.89 -7.25
C THR A 210 -14.55 1.99 -7.97
N SER A 211 -15.64 2.16 -7.22
CA SER A 211 -16.97 2.44 -7.74
C SER A 211 -17.05 3.82 -8.38
N GLU A 212 -17.97 3.97 -9.33
CA GLU A 212 -18.20 5.25 -10.00
C GLU A 212 -18.70 6.32 -9.01
N ALA A 213 -19.53 5.92 -8.04
CA ALA A 213 -20.05 6.79 -6.99
C ALA A 213 -18.94 7.37 -6.10
N LEU A 214 -17.97 6.54 -5.69
CA LEU A 214 -16.82 7.01 -4.91
C LEU A 214 -15.86 7.84 -5.77
N TRP A 215 -15.57 7.39 -7.00
CA TRP A 215 -14.68 8.12 -7.91
C TRP A 215 -15.16 9.55 -8.18
N ASN A 216 -16.46 9.72 -8.43
CA ASN A 216 -17.05 11.02 -8.71
C ASN A 216 -16.98 11.97 -7.49
N ARG A 217 -17.09 11.44 -6.27
CA ARG A 217 -16.89 12.21 -5.03
C ARG A 217 -15.43 12.60 -4.84
N PHE A 218 -14.53 11.65 -5.03
CA PHE A 218 -13.08 11.88 -4.96
C PHE A 218 -12.65 13.00 -5.92
N THR A 219 -13.05 12.93 -7.19
CA THR A 219 -12.67 13.95 -8.19
C THR A 219 -13.32 15.30 -7.91
N ALA A 220 -14.60 15.35 -7.51
CA ALA A 220 -15.26 16.58 -7.12
C ALA A 220 -14.54 17.29 -5.94
N LEU A 221 -14.16 16.53 -4.91
CA LEU A 221 -13.40 17.04 -3.77
C LEU A 221 -11.99 17.49 -4.15
N ALA A 222 -11.28 16.70 -4.96
CA ALA A 222 -9.94 17.06 -5.42
C ALA A 222 -9.95 18.39 -6.19
N ASP A 223 -10.86 18.54 -7.16
CA ASP A 223 -11.00 19.79 -7.91
C ASP A 223 -11.42 20.96 -7.01
N HIS A 224 -12.33 20.72 -6.05
CA HIS A 224 -12.78 21.74 -5.12
C HIS A 224 -11.64 22.28 -4.24
N LEU A 225 -10.87 21.38 -3.63
CA LEU A 225 -9.79 21.77 -2.73
C LEU A 225 -8.61 22.40 -3.49
N ASN A 226 -8.31 21.92 -4.70
CA ASN A 226 -7.29 22.51 -5.57
C ASN A 226 -7.66 23.95 -5.98
N ASN A 227 -8.91 24.20 -6.35
CA ASN A 227 -9.39 25.54 -6.70
C ASN A 227 -9.33 26.51 -5.52
N ASN A 228 -9.52 26.01 -4.30
CA ASN A 228 -9.34 26.78 -3.07
C ASN A 228 -7.88 26.83 -2.57
N ASN A 229 -6.93 26.30 -3.34
CA ASN A 229 -5.50 26.29 -3.03
C ASN A 229 -5.18 25.69 -1.64
N VAL A 230 -5.93 24.67 -1.24
CA VAL A 230 -5.73 23.98 0.04
C VAL A 230 -4.41 23.23 0.03
N SER A 231 -3.63 23.39 1.10
CA SER A 231 -2.37 22.68 1.31
C SER A 231 -2.35 21.97 2.66
N ILE A 232 -1.69 20.81 2.70
CA ILE A 232 -1.66 19.93 3.87
C ILE A 232 -0.22 19.59 4.26
N SER A 233 0.07 19.68 5.56
CA SER A 233 1.29 19.13 6.17
C SER A 233 0.94 17.98 7.11
N PHE A 234 1.43 16.78 6.80
CA PHE A 234 1.38 15.64 7.72
C PHE A 234 2.67 15.55 8.53
N PHE A 235 2.54 15.20 9.81
CA PHE A 235 3.66 14.91 10.70
C PHE A 235 3.46 13.54 11.32
N SER A 236 4.41 12.62 11.13
CA SER A 236 4.38 11.27 11.72
C SER A 236 5.76 10.82 12.20
N ALA A 237 5.83 9.74 12.97
CA ALA A 237 7.09 9.30 13.58
C ALA A 237 8.14 8.69 12.62
N THR A 238 7.73 8.04 11.52
CA THR A 238 8.66 7.31 10.64
C THR A 238 8.23 7.35 9.16
N PRO A 239 9.18 7.45 8.20
CA PRO A 239 8.88 7.41 6.76
C PRO A 239 8.66 5.99 6.24
N GLN A 240 9.05 4.97 7.01
CA GLN A 240 9.04 3.56 6.61
C GLN A 240 8.59 2.67 7.76
N GLY A 241 7.90 1.58 7.42
CA GLY A 241 7.48 0.55 8.38
C GLY A 241 6.24 0.93 9.18
N GLY A 242 5.52 -0.09 9.64
CA GLY A 242 4.24 0.07 10.32
C GLY A 242 3.08 0.42 9.37
N GLY A 243 1.84 0.26 9.85
CA GLY A 243 0.63 0.51 9.05
C GLY A 243 0.47 1.98 8.65
N VAL A 244 0.96 2.91 9.48
CA VAL A 244 0.87 4.35 9.24
C VAL A 244 1.61 4.75 7.97
N ALA A 245 2.91 4.44 7.87
CA ALA A 245 3.74 4.82 6.72
C ALA A 245 3.20 4.23 5.41
N LEU A 246 2.82 2.94 5.41
CA LEU A 246 2.27 2.24 4.23
C LEU A 246 1.06 2.97 3.65
N MET A 247 0.12 3.39 4.51
CA MET A 247 -1.06 4.16 4.09
C MET A 247 -0.69 5.55 3.53
N ARG A 248 0.32 6.24 4.08
CA ARG A 248 0.72 7.58 3.60
C ARG A 248 1.33 7.54 2.21
N HIS A 249 2.21 6.57 1.93
CA HIS A 249 2.86 6.45 0.61
C HIS A 249 1.82 6.38 -0.51
N ALA A 250 0.86 5.47 -0.36
CA ALA A 250 -0.27 5.30 -1.29
C ALA A 250 -1.12 6.57 -1.45
N MET A 251 -1.51 7.19 -0.33
CA MET A 251 -2.39 8.35 -0.32
C MET A 251 -1.72 9.58 -0.95
N ILE A 252 -0.45 9.84 -0.61
CA ILE A 252 0.32 10.97 -1.15
C ILE A 252 0.59 10.76 -2.64
N ARG A 253 0.87 9.53 -3.07
CA ARG A 253 0.98 9.19 -4.49
C ARG A 253 -0.28 9.57 -5.26
N LEU A 254 -1.46 9.11 -4.80
CA LEU A 254 -2.74 9.44 -5.43
C LEU A 254 -3.01 10.95 -5.44
N TRP A 255 -2.78 11.63 -4.32
CA TRP A 255 -2.99 13.07 -4.20
C TRP A 255 -2.08 13.91 -5.10
N ARG A 256 -0.81 13.52 -5.25
CA ARG A 256 0.11 14.16 -6.20
C ARG A 256 -0.39 14.02 -7.64
N MET A 257 -0.97 12.87 -8.02
CA MET A 257 -1.52 12.66 -9.37
C MET A 257 -2.71 13.57 -9.70
N VAL A 258 -3.46 14.03 -8.69
CA VAL A 258 -4.55 15.00 -8.84
C VAL A 258 -4.15 16.43 -8.48
N GLY A 259 -2.84 16.72 -8.38
CA GLY A 259 -2.33 18.08 -8.18
C GLY A 259 -2.45 18.64 -6.76
N PHE A 260 -2.81 17.81 -5.77
CA PHE A 260 -3.04 18.26 -4.41
C PHE A 260 -1.72 18.62 -3.70
N LYS A 261 -1.70 19.78 -3.02
CA LYS A 261 -0.50 20.30 -2.36
C LYS A 261 -0.30 19.67 -0.98
N VAL A 262 0.41 18.55 -0.96
CA VAL A 262 0.68 17.80 0.28
C VAL A 262 2.18 17.64 0.52
N LYS A 263 2.60 17.87 1.76
CA LYS A 263 3.91 17.47 2.28
C LYS A 263 3.75 16.60 3.51
N TRP A 264 4.67 15.65 3.68
CA TRP A 264 4.73 14.75 4.81
C TRP A 264 6.11 14.82 5.43
N TYR A 265 6.16 15.12 6.72
CA TYR A 265 7.35 15.36 7.50
C TYR A 265 7.52 14.30 8.58
N VAL A 266 8.77 13.91 8.82
CA VAL A 266 9.15 12.96 9.86
C VAL A 266 10.34 13.51 10.65
N PRO A 267 10.42 13.27 11.96
CA PRO A 267 11.50 13.78 12.78
C PRO A 267 12.79 13.00 12.53
N GLU A 268 13.93 13.63 12.81
CA GLU A 268 15.18 12.91 13.06
C GLU A 268 15.07 12.13 14.38
N GLY A 269 15.31 10.82 14.31
CA GLY A 269 15.15 9.92 15.44
C GLY A 269 16.21 10.13 16.53
N HIS A 270 15.79 10.06 17.80
CA HIS A 270 16.71 10.02 18.94
C HIS A 270 16.41 8.78 19.81
N PRO A 271 17.37 7.86 20.04
CA PRO A 271 17.10 6.59 20.74
C PRO A 271 16.43 6.74 22.10
N THR A 272 16.83 7.74 22.90
CA THR A 272 16.19 8.01 24.20
C THR A 272 14.71 8.39 24.05
N VAL A 273 14.36 9.19 23.04
CA VAL A 273 12.98 9.62 22.82
C VAL A 273 12.16 8.52 22.18
N PHE A 274 12.78 7.69 21.35
CA PHE A 274 12.17 6.47 20.86
C PHE A 274 11.77 5.54 22.01
N ASP A 275 12.64 5.34 23.00
CA ASP A 275 12.33 4.53 24.18
C ASP A 275 11.15 5.11 24.99
N ILE A 276 11.13 6.43 25.20
CA ILE A 276 10.02 7.15 25.87
C ILE A 276 8.71 6.93 25.10
N THR A 277 8.69 7.25 23.81
CA THR A 277 7.47 7.18 22.99
C THR A 277 6.96 5.76 22.80
N LYS A 278 7.84 4.77 22.69
CA LYS A 278 7.43 3.37 22.57
C LYS A 278 6.98 2.77 23.90
N ARG A 279 7.84 2.84 24.92
CA ARG A 279 7.61 2.14 26.19
C ARG A 279 6.64 2.89 27.08
N LYS A 280 6.83 4.21 27.22
CA LYS A 280 6.11 5.03 28.20
C LYS A 280 4.86 5.70 27.64
N PHE A 281 4.73 5.85 26.31
CA PHE A 281 3.46 6.26 25.68
C PHE A 281 2.72 5.06 25.09
N HIS A 282 3.21 4.48 24.00
CA HIS A 282 2.48 3.47 23.24
C HIS A 282 2.10 2.24 24.08
N ASN A 283 3.07 1.59 24.74
CA ASN A 283 2.79 0.38 25.53
C ASN A 283 1.95 0.68 26.79
N VAL A 284 2.14 1.85 27.41
CA VAL A 284 1.32 2.28 28.56
C VAL A 284 -0.12 2.48 28.15
N LEU A 285 -0.39 3.31 27.13
CA LEU A 285 -1.74 3.62 26.66
C LEU A 285 -2.49 2.38 26.15
N GLN A 286 -1.77 1.38 25.62
CA GLN A 286 -2.33 0.09 25.22
C GLN A 286 -2.54 -0.91 26.38
N GLY A 287 -2.09 -0.59 27.60
CA GLY A 287 -2.22 -1.48 28.76
C GLY A 287 -1.33 -2.73 28.70
N VAL A 288 -0.19 -2.65 28.00
CA VAL A 288 0.79 -3.75 27.87
C VAL A 288 2.14 -3.45 28.56
N ALA A 289 2.30 -2.24 29.10
CA ALA A 289 3.47 -1.88 29.87
C ALA A 289 3.46 -2.49 31.29
N PRO A 290 4.66 -2.80 31.84
CA PRO A 290 4.85 -3.01 33.28
C PRO A 290 4.32 -1.84 34.14
N GLN A 291 3.84 -2.15 35.34
CA GLN A 291 3.17 -1.20 36.26
C GLN A 291 4.10 -0.10 36.80
N ASP A 292 5.42 -0.24 36.67
CA ASP A 292 6.45 0.69 37.17
C ASP A 292 7.00 1.62 36.08
N MET A 293 6.37 1.66 34.90
CA MET A 293 6.85 2.39 33.72
C MET A 293 6.27 3.82 33.63
N ASP A 294 6.25 4.54 34.75
CA ASP A 294 5.75 5.91 34.83
C ASP A 294 6.61 6.92 34.06
N LEU A 295 5.97 7.99 33.60
CA LEU A 295 6.62 9.11 32.93
C LEU A 295 7.30 10.03 33.95
N THR A 296 8.62 10.16 33.86
CA THR A 296 9.41 11.05 34.73
C THR A 296 9.50 12.46 34.16
N ASP A 297 9.94 13.43 34.97
CA ASP A 297 10.10 14.81 34.49
C ASP A 297 11.25 14.96 33.48
N ASP A 298 12.30 14.14 33.59
CA ASP A 298 13.35 14.08 32.57
C ASP A 298 12.80 13.53 31.25
N ASP A 299 11.93 12.51 31.26
CA ASP A 299 11.31 11.99 30.04
C ASP A 299 10.52 13.09 29.31
N LYS A 300 9.69 13.84 30.04
CA LYS A 300 8.91 14.97 29.50
C LYS A 300 9.83 16.02 28.88
N LYS A 301 10.88 16.40 29.62
CA LYS A 301 11.87 17.38 29.17
C LYS A 301 12.57 16.94 27.88
N TRP A 302 12.98 15.67 27.77
CA TRP A 302 13.66 15.16 26.58
C TRP A 302 12.72 15.05 25.39
N PHE A 303 11.47 14.65 25.60
CA PHE A 303 10.45 14.61 24.57
C PHE A 303 10.16 16.01 23.98
N GLU A 304 9.98 17.00 24.84
CA GLU A 304 9.71 18.39 24.44
C GLU A 304 10.93 19.03 23.75
N LEU A 305 12.14 18.87 24.31
CA LEU A 305 13.37 19.40 23.72
C LEU A 305 13.67 18.79 22.34
N TRP A 306 13.47 17.49 22.19
CA TRP A 306 13.65 16.81 20.90
C TRP A 306 12.67 17.33 19.85
N THR A 307 11.42 17.62 20.25
CA THR A 307 10.42 18.19 19.35
C THR A 307 10.80 19.61 18.93
N GLU A 308 11.27 20.43 19.88
CA GLU A 308 11.76 21.79 19.61
C GLU A 308 12.96 21.77 18.64
N GLN A 309 13.94 20.90 18.87
CA GLN A 309 15.13 20.78 18.02
C GLN A 309 14.79 20.34 16.59
N ASN A 310 13.87 19.39 16.42
CA ASN A 310 13.38 18.98 15.10
C ASN A 310 12.68 20.12 14.38
N TYR A 311 11.84 20.86 15.10
CA TYR A 311 11.18 22.03 14.55
C TYR A 311 12.20 23.09 14.10
N GLU A 312 13.15 23.47 14.95
CA GLU A 312 14.14 24.50 14.64
C GLU A 312 15.02 24.10 13.45
N SER A 313 15.46 22.84 13.41
CA SER A 313 16.41 22.34 12.42
C SER A 313 15.78 22.16 11.04
N PHE A 314 14.54 21.64 10.97
CA PHE A 314 13.97 21.14 9.71
C PHE A 314 12.66 21.81 9.33
N TRP A 315 11.80 22.17 10.29
CA TRP A 315 10.40 22.55 10.00
C TRP A 315 10.09 24.04 10.15
N SER A 316 11.04 24.80 10.70
CA SER A 316 10.91 26.24 10.93
C SER A 316 10.72 27.04 9.64
N ASN A 317 11.12 26.49 8.49
CA ASN A 317 11.03 27.11 7.17
C ASN A 317 9.86 26.52 6.35
N GLY A 318 8.64 26.81 6.79
CA GLY A 318 7.44 26.63 5.98
C GLY A 318 6.68 25.31 6.11
N ALA A 319 7.16 24.37 6.95
CA ALA A 319 6.40 23.14 7.20
C ALA A 319 5.06 23.39 7.91
N LEU A 320 4.95 24.52 8.63
CA LEU A 320 3.73 24.96 9.31
C LEU A 320 2.87 25.93 8.47
N ASP A 321 3.24 26.21 7.21
CA ASP A 321 2.54 27.19 6.37
C ASP A 321 1.29 26.62 5.68
N ALA A 322 1.05 25.32 5.83
CA ALA A 322 -0.11 24.64 5.24
C ALA A 322 -1.46 25.19 5.74
N SER A 323 -2.52 25.01 4.94
CA SER A 323 -3.90 25.29 5.35
C SER A 323 -4.33 24.42 6.52
N ILE A 324 -3.90 23.16 6.53
CA ILE A 324 -4.20 22.17 7.57
C ILE A 324 -2.94 21.41 7.95
N ILE A 325 -2.78 21.19 9.24
CA ILE A 325 -1.70 20.40 9.83
C ILE A 325 -2.30 19.16 10.48
N VAL A 326 -1.78 17.98 10.11
CA VAL A 326 -2.20 16.70 10.68
C VAL A 326 -1.05 16.14 11.51
N ILE A 327 -1.33 15.84 12.78
CA ILE A 327 -0.39 15.21 13.71
C ILE A 327 -0.82 13.76 13.92
N ASP A 328 0.04 12.83 13.52
CA ASP A 328 -0.18 11.40 13.71
C ASP A 328 0.46 10.90 15.01
N ASP A 329 -0.38 10.27 15.83
CA ASP A 329 -0.03 9.56 17.07
C ASP A 329 0.67 10.43 18.15
N PRO A 330 0.81 9.92 19.40
CA PRO A 330 1.37 10.69 20.52
C PRO A 330 2.82 11.20 20.34
N GLN A 331 3.60 10.65 19.42
CA GLN A 331 5.03 10.92 19.27
C GLN A 331 5.33 12.37 18.86
N LEU A 332 4.35 13.11 18.34
CA LEU A 332 4.55 14.48 17.85
C LEU A 332 3.60 15.49 18.49
N THR A 333 2.94 15.13 19.59
CA THR A 333 1.96 16.02 20.26
C THR A 333 2.60 17.29 20.81
N ALA A 334 3.87 17.24 21.24
CA ALA A 334 4.60 18.42 21.70
C ALA A 334 4.83 19.48 20.61
N LEU A 335 4.53 19.17 19.33
CA LEU A 335 4.57 20.14 18.24
C LEU A 335 3.36 21.08 18.27
N ILE A 336 2.23 20.65 18.85
CA ILE A 336 0.96 21.39 18.86
C ILE A 336 1.10 22.78 19.50
N PRO A 337 1.73 22.95 20.69
CA PRO A 337 1.95 24.28 21.26
C PRO A 337 2.85 25.18 20.39
N ILE A 338 3.85 24.60 19.71
CA ILE A 338 4.73 25.34 18.79
C ILE A 338 3.91 25.85 17.60
N ILE A 339 3.05 25.00 17.02
CA ILE A 339 2.14 25.36 15.94
C ILE A 339 1.22 26.49 16.40
N ARG A 340 0.54 26.35 17.54
CA ARG A 340 -0.38 27.38 18.05
C ARG A 340 0.30 28.71 18.33
N LYS A 341 1.56 28.69 18.78
CA LYS A 341 2.36 29.91 18.98
C LYS A 341 2.75 30.61 17.67
N LYS A 342 3.06 29.85 16.62
CA LYS A 342 3.55 30.37 15.33
C LYS A 342 2.42 30.69 14.34
N ARG A 343 1.38 29.87 14.36
CA ARG A 343 0.18 29.91 13.50
C ARG A 343 -1.07 29.69 14.36
N PRO A 344 -1.53 30.71 15.12
CA PRO A 344 -2.74 30.60 15.95
C PRO A 344 -3.98 30.22 15.14
N ASP A 345 -4.01 30.57 13.85
CA ASP A 345 -5.06 30.31 12.88
C ASP A 345 -5.02 28.91 12.25
N ALA A 346 -3.93 28.16 12.42
CA ALA A 346 -3.79 26.85 11.77
C ALA A 346 -4.90 25.89 12.19
N LYS A 347 -5.40 25.12 11.23
CA LYS A 347 -6.32 24.02 11.50
C LYS A 347 -5.53 22.75 11.80
N ILE A 348 -5.75 22.17 12.98
CA ILE A 348 -4.98 21.01 13.46
C ILE A 348 -5.90 19.81 13.64
N ILE A 349 -5.53 18.69 13.01
CA ILE A 349 -6.19 17.39 13.23
C ILE A 349 -5.20 16.50 13.97
N PHE A 350 -5.61 15.95 15.12
CA PHE A 350 -4.88 14.86 15.77
C PHE A 350 -5.47 13.52 15.34
N ARG A 351 -4.66 12.67 14.72
CA ARG A 351 -5.07 11.34 14.28
C ARG A 351 -4.41 10.29 15.15
N SER A 352 -5.23 9.53 15.88
CA SER A 352 -4.81 8.39 16.68
C SER A 352 -4.98 7.08 15.92
N HIS A 353 -3.89 6.31 15.80
CA HIS A 353 -3.86 4.96 15.22
C HIS A 353 -3.64 3.86 16.27
N ILE A 354 -3.50 4.22 17.55
CA ILE A 354 -3.26 3.26 18.63
C ILE A 354 -4.55 2.93 19.37
N GLN A 355 -4.61 1.73 19.96
CA GLN A 355 -5.60 1.41 20.98
C GLN A 355 -5.26 2.17 22.27
N ILE A 356 -6.08 3.16 22.61
CA ILE A 356 -6.04 3.82 23.92
C ILE A 356 -7.08 3.11 24.79
N GLN A 357 -6.66 2.50 25.90
CA GLN A 357 -7.60 1.88 26.84
C GLN A 357 -8.33 2.96 27.64
N SER A 358 -9.50 3.37 27.16
CA SER A 358 -10.25 4.50 27.75
C SER A 358 -10.61 4.28 29.21
N ASP A 359 -10.99 3.06 29.59
CA ASP A 359 -11.24 2.66 30.98
C ASP A 359 -10.05 2.93 31.91
N LEU A 360 -8.83 2.61 31.45
CA LEU A 360 -7.61 2.88 32.19
C LEU A 360 -7.26 4.36 32.18
N THR A 361 -7.38 5.05 31.05
CA THR A 361 -7.07 6.49 30.98
C THR A 361 -8.06 7.35 31.78
N ASP A 362 -9.26 6.85 32.04
CA ASP A 362 -10.29 7.54 32.81
C ASP A 362 -10.18 7.31 34.32
N ASP A 363 -9.38 6.33 34.78
CA ASP A 363 -9.12 6.05 36.19
C ASP A 363 -7.87 6.80 36.71
N PRO A 364 -8.02 7.80 37.61
CA PRO A 364 -6.90 8.59 38.15
C PRO A 364 -5.80 7.80 38.85
N GLN A 365 -6.06 6.56 39.26
CA GLN A 365 -5.07 5.72 39.94
C GLN A 365 -4.06 5.10 38.98
N THR A 366 -4.40 5.00 37.70
CA THR A 366 -3.59 4.28 36.72
C THR A 366 -2.44 5.13 36.19
N MET A 367 -1.39 4.45 35.70
CA MET A 367 -0.32 5.12 34.97
C MET A 367 -0.80 5.66 33.60
N GLN A 368 -1.79 5.00 32.99
CA GLN A 368 -2.42 5.39 31.73
C GLN A 368 -3.04 6.77 31.84
N HIS A 369 -3.75 7.05 32.93
CA HIS A 369 -4.34 8.36 33.19
C HIS A 369 -3.27 9.46 33.29
N ARG A 370 -2.17 9.19 34.01
CA ARG A 370 -1.07 10.17 34.16
C ARG A 370 -0.38 10.46 32.82
N THR A 371 -0.04 9.41 32.07
CA THR A 371 0.56 9.54 30.73
C THR A 371 -0.38 10.22 29.76
N TRP A 372 -1.66 9.81 29.72
CA TRP A 372 -2.65 10.39 28.81
C TRP A 372 -2.92 11.85 29.12
N ASN A 373 -3.08 12.24 30.39
CA ASN A 373 -3.32 13.65 30.73
C ASN A 373 -2.16 14.56 30.36
N TYR A 374 -0.91 14.10 30.52
CA TYR A 374 0.25 14.84 30.03
C TYR A 374 0.19 15.08 28.52
N LEU A 375 -0.16 14.05 27.73
CA LEU A 375 -0.30 14.17 26.28
C LEU A 375 -1.53 15.02 25.88
N PHE A 376 -2.63 14.86 26.61
CA PHE A 376 -3.89 15.58 26.39
C PHE A 376 -3.73 17.08 26.64
N ASP A 377 -2.83 17.49 27.53
CA ASP A 377 -2.48 18.90 27.71
C ASP A 377 -1.95 19.56 26.44
N PHE A 378 -1.42 18.79 25.48
CA PHE A 378 -1.10 19.27 24.13
C PHE A 378 -2.29 19.07 23.18
N VAL A 379 -2.92 17.90 23.20
CA VAL A 379 -3.97 17.51 22.24
C VAL A 379 -5.24 18.34 22.39
N LYS A 380 -5.56 18.87 23.57
CA LYS A 380 -6.76 19.70 23.80
C LYS A 380 -6.82 20.97 22.94
N ASP A 381 -5.70 21.38 22.34
CA ASP A 381 -5.61 22.56 21.47
C ASP A 381 -5.79 22.23 19.98
N VAL A 382 -6.21 21.02 19.61
CA VAL A 382 -6.53 20.67 18.20
C VAL A 382 -7.98 21.01 17.83
N ASP A 383 -8.27 21.08 16.54
CA ASP A 383 -9.61 21.35 16.04
C ASP A 383 -10.45 20.06 15.85
N LEU A 384 -9.80 18.90 15.65
CA LEU A 384 -10.46 17.61 15.47
C LEU A 384 -9.62 16.46 16.04
N PHE A 385 -10.25 15.57 16.80
CA PHE A 385 -9.70 14.28 17.20
C PHE A 385 -10.25 13.16 16.32
N LEU A 386 -9.38 12.43 15.62
CA LEU A 386 -9.75 11.39 14.69
C LEU A 386 -9.27 10.02 15.19
N ALA A 387 -10.18 9.10 15.48
CA ALA A 387 -9.88 7.77 16.03
C ALA A 387 -10.21 6.63 15.06
N HIS A 388 -9.71 5.42 15.32
CA HIS A 388 -10.26 4.21 14.68
C HIS A 388 -11.74 4.03 15.05
N PRO A 389 -12.56 3.35 14.23
CA PRO A 389 -14.00 3.17 14.43
C PRO A 389 -14.34 2.20 15.58
N VAL A 390 -13.71 2.43 16.73
CA VAL A 390 -13.86 1.72 18.00
C VAL A 390 -14.04 2.79 19.07
N LYS A 391 -15.26 2.98 19.58
CA LYS A 391 -15.59 4.06 20.52
C LYS A 391 -14.75 4.00 21.78
N PHE A 392 -14.45 2.77 22.23
CA PHE A 392 -13.62 2.50 23.41
C PHE A 392 -12.18 3.03 23.29
N PHE A 393 -11.71 3.44 22.11
CA PHE A 393 -10.38 4.04 21.95
C PHE A 393 -10.33 5.54 22.23
N VAL A 394 -11.46 6.16 22.58
CA VAL A 394 -11.56 7.59 22.82
C VAL A 394 -11.71 7.84 24.33
N PRO A 395 -10.70 8.42 25.00
CA PRO A 395 -10.80 8.81 26.41
C PRO A 395 -11.91 9.83 26.67
N LYS A 396 -12.47 9.81 27.89
CA LYS A 396 -13.59 10.69 28.24
C LYS A 396 -13.27 12.17 28.09
N ASN A 397 -12.08 12.59 28.51
CA ASN A 397 -11.66 13.99 28.42
C ASN A 397 -11.54 14.47 26.96
N VAL A 398 -11.29 13.59 25.99
CA VAL A 398 -11.32 13.94 24.56
C VAL A 398 -12.74 14.25 24.13
N HIS A 399 -13.65 13.31 24.41
CA HIS A 399 -15.07 13.44 24.02
C HIS A 399 -15.70 14.72 24.59
N GLU A 400 -15.40 15.05 25.85
CA GLU A 400 -15.93 16.25 26.52
C GLU A 400 -15.38 17.58 25.98
N ASN A 401 -14.18 17.60 25.39
CA ASN A 401 -13.48 18.84 25.06
C ASN A 401 -13.25 19.07 23.56
N LEU A 402 -13.33 18.03 22.73
CA LEU A 402 -12.98 18.07 21.31
C LEU A 402 -14.09 17.47 20.43
N PRO A 403 -14.24 17.94 19.19
CA PRO A 403 -14.92 17.19 18.14
C PRO A 403 -14.23 15.84 17.92
N VAL A 404 -15.01 14.75 17.89
CA VAL A 404 -14.51 13.39 17.66
C VAL A 404 -15.16 12.83 16.40
N LEU A 405 -14.35 12.26 15.51
CA LEU A 405 -14.81 11.48 14.38
C LEU A 405 -14.04 10.16 14.27
N TYR A 406 -14.63 9.22 13.54
CA TYR A 406 -14.13 7.86 13.42
C TYR A 406 -13.76 7.53 11.98
N MET A 407 -12.55 7.02 11.77
CA MET A 407 -12.01 6.67 10.46
C MET A 407 -11.16 5.40 10.56
N ALA A 408 -11.49 4.40 9.75
CA ALA A 408 -10.71 3.17 9.64
C ALA A 408 -9.36 3.44 8.94
N PRO A 409 -8.28 2.68 9.22
CA PRO A 409 -7.08 2.75 8.39
C PRO A 409 -7.39 2.18 7.00
N SER A 410 -6.48 2.36 6.06
CA SER A 410 -6.63 1.83 4.70
C SER A 410 -5.39 1.11 4.21
N THR A 411 -5.58 0.34 3.14
CA THR A 411 -4.53 -0.30 2.36
C THR A 411 -4.71 0.05 0.89
N ASP A 412 -3.65 -0.02 0.10
CA ASP A 412 -3.75 0.24 -1.34
C ASP A 412 -3.90 -1.09 -2.09
N PRO A 413 -5.00 -1.33 -2.83
CA PRO A 413 -5.16 -2.55 -3.62
C PRO A 413 -4.13 -2.69 -4.76
N LEU A 414 -3.44 -1.61 -5.12
CA LEU A 414 -2.46 -1.55 -6.21
C LEU A 414 -1.00 -1.59 -5.73
N ASP A 415 -0.75 -1.53 -4.42
CA ASP A 415 0.60 -1.61 -3.88
C ASP A 415 1.12 -3.04 -3.81
N GLY A 416 2.43 -3.16 -3.59
CA GLY A 416 3.19 -4.40 -3.66
C GLY A 416 2.92 -5.39 -2.53
N LEU A 417 1.90 -5.13 -1.72
CA LEU A 417 1.35 -6.04 -0.72
C LEU A 417 0.00 -6.64 -1.18
N ASN A 418 -0.73 -5.94 -2.05
CA ASN A 418 -2.12 -6.22 -2.39
C ASN A 418 -2.41 -6.45 -3.85
N LYS A 419 -1.56 -5.91 -4.74
CA LYS A 419 -1.70 -6.13 -6.16
C LYS A 419 -1.69 -7.62 -6.47
N ALA A 420 -2.39 -7.98 -7.52
CA ALA A 420 -2.38 -9.33 -8.05
C ALA A 420 -0.96 -9.76 -8.45
N TYR A 421 -0.58 -10.98 -8.10
CA TYR A 421 0.65 -11.61 -8.58
C TYR A 421 0.36 -12.64 -9.65
N GLY A 422 1.04 -12.51 -10.78
CA GLY A 422 0.97 -13.45 -11.88
C GLY A 422 1.77 -14.72 -11.61
N ARG A 423 1.55 -15.74 -12.44
CA ARG A 423 2.19 -17.07 -12.30
C ARG A 423 3.72 -17.03 -12.19
N ALA A 424 4.38 -16.11 -12.91
CA ALA A 424 5.84 -15.98 -12.86
C ALA A 424 6.32 -15.48 -11.48
N SER A 425 5.71 -14.42 -10.96
CA SER A 425 5.98 -13.88 -9.62
C SER A 425 5.63 -14.90 -8.53
N VAL A 426 4.50 -15.60 -8.67
CA VAL A 426 4.12 -16.66 -7.72
C VAL A 426 5.13 -17.80 -7.71
N ARG A 427 5.58 -18.27 -8.88
CA ARG A 427 6.65 -19.28 -8.97
C ARG A 427 7.93 -18.78 -8.29
N TYR A 428 8.31 -17.52 -8.55
CA TYR A 428 9.49 -16.89 -7.96
C TYR A 428 9.39 -16.89 -6.42
N PHE A 429 8.35 -16.29 -5.86
CA PHE A 429 8.23 -16.10 -4.41
C PHE A 429 8.01 -17.42 -3.67
N ARG A 430 7.41 -18.43 -4.29
CA ARG A 430 7.34 -19.78 -3.73
C ARG A 430 8.71 -20.45 -3.63
N GLN A 431 9.53 -20.32 -4.66
CA GLN A 431 10.91 -20.83 -4.62
C GLN A 431 11.73 -20.08 -3.58
N TYR A 432 11.59 -18.75 -3.54
CA TYR A 432 12.27 -17.92 -2.56
C TYR A 432 11.82 -18.22 -1.12
N PHE A 433 10.51 -18.37 -0.89
CA PHE A 433 9.95 -18.78 0.39
C PHE A 433 10.51 -20.14 0.83
N ASN A 434 10.51 -21.16 -0.05
CA ASN A 434 11.06 -22.47 0.30
C ASN A 434 12.56 -22.42 0.60
N GLN A 435 13.32 -21.54 -0.08
CA GLN A 435 14.73 -21.32 0.27
C GLN A 435 14.87 -20.73 1.68
N LEU A 436 14.10 -19.70 2.00
CA LEU A 436 14.09 -19.08 3.33
C LEU A 436 13.63 -20.06 4.42
N SER A 437 12.55 -20.79 4.17
CA SER A 437 11.98 -21.79 5.08
C SER A 437 12.98 -22.90 5.36
N CYS A 438 13.61 -23.48 4.32
CA CYS A 438 14.66 -24.49 4.51
C CYS A 438 15.85 -23.95 5.32
N GLN A 439 16.24 -22.68 5.13
CA GLN A 439 17.34 -22.06 5.86
C GLN A 439 17.02 -21.76 7.32
N GLN A 440 15.79 -21.34 7.61
CA GLN A 440 15.38 -20.88 8.95
C GLN A 440 14.83 -22.01 9.82
N CYS A 441 14.11 -22.98 9.24
CA CYS A 441 13.40 -24.02 10.00
C CYS A 441 13.47 -25.42 9.37
N GLY A 442 14.17 -25.60 8.25
CA GLY A 442 14.36 -26.92 7.62
C GLY A 442 13.13 -27.47 6.90
N ILE A 443 12.05 -26.69 6.80
CA ILE A 443 10.79 -27.12 6.20
C ILE A 443 10.70 -26.67 4.74
N LYS A 444 10.25 -27.57 3.87
CA LYS A 444 9.93 -27.28 2.48
C LYS A 444 8.43 -27.47 2.27
N ILE A 445 7.74 -26.39 1.91
CA ILE A 445 6.31 -26.43 1.58
C ILE A 445 6.11 -27.11 0.23
N ASP A 446 5.20 -28.08 0.24
CA ASP A 446 4.59 -28.69 -0.92
C ASP A 446 3.35 -27.88 -1.31
N TRP A 447 3.51 -27.10 -2.36
CA TRP A 447 2.50 -26.17 -2.84
C TRP A 447 1.22 -26.85 -3.38
N ASP A 448 1.26 -28.15 -3.68
CA ASP A 448 0.13 -28.91 -4.22
C ASP A 448 -0.83 -29.38 -3.11
N ARG A 449 -0.35 -29.48 -1.85
CA ARG A 449 -1.17 -29.80 -0.67
C ARG A 449 -2.08 -28.64 -0.23
N GLY A 450 -1.78 -27.42 -0.68
CA GLY A 450 -2.37 -26.20 -0.16
C GLY A 450 -1.83 -25.85 1.23
N TYR A 451 -2.15 -24.64 1.71
CA TYR A 451 -1.67 -24.19 3.02
C TYR A 451 -2.61 -23.19 3.67
N ILE A 452 -2.62 -23.22 5.00
CA ILE A 452 -3.16 -22.19 5.88
C ILE A 452 -2.04 -21.17 6.13
N CYS A 453 -2.35 -19.88 6.19
CA CYS A 453 -1.34 -18.89 6.56
C CYS A 453 -1.81 -17.86 7.58
N GLN A 454 -0.90 -17.45 8.46
CA GLN A 454 -1.03 -16.22 9.23
C GLN A 454 0.14 -15.29 8.88
N ILE A 455 -0.20 -14.14 8.30
CA ILE A 455 0.78 -13.09 8.00
C ILE A 455 0.72 -12.05 9.11
N ALA A 456 1.64 -12.11 10.06
CA ALA A 456 1.67 -11.22 11.21
C ALA A 456 3.08 -11.05 11.78
N ARG A 457 3.34 -9.94 12.49
CA ARG A 457 4.55 -9.81 13.32
C ARG A 457 4.57 -10.93 14.37
N PHE A 458 5.77 -11.33 14.80
CA PHE A 458 5.95 -12.32 15.87
C PHE A 458 5.67 -11.72 17.26
N ASP A 459 4.45 -11.23 17.45
CA ASP A 459 4.04 -10.48 18.64
C ASP A 459 3.07 -11.35 19.48
N PRO A 460 3.18 -11.38 20.82
CA PRO A 460 2.32 -12.20 21.68
C PRO A 460 0.82 -11.94 21.50
N SER A 461 0.45 -10.73 21.08
CA SER A 461 -0.95 -10.36 20.82
C SER A 461 -1.53 -11.00 19.55
N LYS A 462 -0.70 -11.59 18.67
CA LYS A 462 -1.17 -12.08 17.35
C LYS A 462 -1.78 -13.48 17.36
N GLY A 463 -1.87 -14.13 18.53
CA GLY A 463 -2.51 -15.44 18.68
C GLY A 463 -1.82 -16.57 17.90
N ILE A 464 -0.53 -16.44 17.63
CA ILE A 464 0.24 -17.42 16.85
C ILE A 464 0.33 -18.77 17.60
N ASP A 465 0.45 -18.73 18.93
CA ASP A 465 0.42 -19.94 19.76
C ASP A 465 -0.93 -20.67 19.66
N ASP A 466 -2.03 -19.91 19.64
CA ASP A 466 -3.38 -20.47 19.52
C ASP A 466 -3.59 -21.09 18.15
N LEU A 467 -3.08 -20.47 17.08
CA LEU A 467 -3.07 -21.03 15.73
C LEU A 467 -2.31 -22.35 15.67
N LEU A 468 -1.12 -22.41 16.25
CA LEU A 468 -0.28 -23.61 16.23
C LEU A 468 -0.97 -24.78 16.94
N ALA A 469 -1.58 -24.52 18.10
CA ALA A 469 -2.36 -25.52 18.83
C ALA A 469 -3.64 -25.94 18.08
N ALA A 470 -4.35 -24.99 17.47
CA ALA A 470 -5.53 -25.27 16.65
C ALA A 470 -5.17 -26.13 15.42
N TYR A 471 -4.04 -25.85 14.78
CA TYR A 471 -3.56 -26.63 13.64
C TYR A 471 -3.24 -28.08 14.03
N LEU A 472 -2.61 -28.32 15.18
CA LEU A 472 -2.41 -29.67 15.70
C LEU A 472 -3.73 -30.41 15.90
N GLN A 473 -4.74 -29.75 16.48
CA GLN A 473 -6.06 -30.34 16.68
C GLN A 473 -6.76 -30.64 15.35
N PHE A 474 -6.68 -29.73 14.38
CA PHE A 474 -7.19 -29.92 13.02
C PHE A 474 -6.53 -31.13 12.35
N ARG A 475 -5.19 -31.27 12.43
CA ARG A 475 -4.46 -32.40 11.84
C ARG A 475 -4.85 -33.73 12.50
N LYS A 476 -5.05 -33.78 13.82
CA LYS A 476 -5.59 -34.96 14.52
C LYS A 476 -7.00 -35.33 13.99
N LYS A 477 -7.89 -34.35 13.86
CA LYS A 477 -9.25 -34.56 13.29
C LYS A 477 -9.18 -35.08 11.86
N LEU A 478 -8.22 -34.62 11.05
CA LEU A 478 -8.01 -35.14 9.69
C LEU A 478 -7.57 -36.60 9.68
N GLU A 479 -6.64 -36.98 10.56
CA GLU A 479 -6.18 -38.38 10.69
C GLU A 479 -7.31 -39.31 11.17
N ASP A 480 -8.13 -38.83 12.10
CA ASP A 480 -9.28 -39.56 12.64
C ASP A 480 -10.50 -39.58 11.70
N SER A 481 -10.47 -38.79 10.61
CA SER A 481 -11.59 -38.67 9.69
C SER A 481 -11.83 -39.98 8.90
N PRO A 482 -13.05 -40.22 8.38
CA PRO A 482 -13.33 -41.44 7.60
C PRO A 482 -12.49 -41.57 6.31
N LYS A 483 -11.90 -40.47 5.84
CA LYS A 483 -11.11 -40.39 4.60
C LYS A 483 -9.90 -39.47 4.83
N PRO A 484 -8.89 -39.93 5.58
CA PRO A 484 -7.72 -39.11 5.86
C PRO A 484 -6.96 -38.81 4.56
N PRO A 485 -6.42 -37.59 4.38
CA PRO A 485 -5.65 -37.24 3.21
C PRO A 485 -4.34 -38.03 3.15
N VAL A 486 -4.03 -38.61 1.98
CA VAL A 486 -2.82 -39.42 1.75
C VAL A 486 -1.55 -38.58 1.90
N ASP A 487 -1.61 -37.30 1.53
CA ASP A 487 -0.53 -36.34 1.60
C ASP A 487 -0.46 -35.59 2.95
N GLY A 488 -1.35 -35.89 3.90
CA GLY A 488 -1.45 -35.16 5.16
C GLY A 488 -2.21 -33.83 5.05
N GLY A 489 -2.83 -33.50 3.92
CA GLY A 489 -3.66 -32.29 3.81
C GLY A 489 -2.86 -30.97 3.89
N PRO A 490 -3.54 -29.82 4.10
CA PRO A 490 -2.92 -28.50 3.99
C PRO A 490 -1.84 -28.25 5.04
N GLN A 491 -0.74 -27.62 4.63
CA GLN A 491 0.37 -27.23 5.51
C GLN A 491 0.11 -25.88 6.20
N LEU A 492 0.95 -25.48 7.17
CA LEU A 492 0.83 -24.20 7.87
C LEU A 492 2.03 -23.29 7.59
N ILE A 493 1.76 -22.04 7.21
CA ILE A 493 2.76 -20.98 7.07
C ILE A 493 2.50 -19.87 8.10
N ILE A 494 3.47 -19.61 8.97
CA ILE A 494 3.48 -18.45 9.86
C ILE A 494 4.62 -17.55 9.39
N MET A 495 4.29 -16.35 8.90
CA MET A 495 5.27 -15.46 8.31
C MET A 495 5.00 -14.00 8.65
N GLY A 496 6.07 -13.23 8.85
CA GLY A 496 5.95 -11.78 8.97
C GLY A 496 7.30 -11.10 9.06
N HIS A 497 7.30 -9.78 8.89
CA HIS A 497 8.51 -8.99 9.03
C HIS A 497 9.03 -9.04 10.47
N GLY A 498 10.35 -9.10 10.62
CA GLY A 498 10.97 -8.68 11.87
C GLY A 498 10.78 -7.17 12.05
N SER A 499 10.56 -6.74 13.29
CA SER A 499 10.64 -5.32 13.64
C SER A 499 11.90 -5.10 14.46
N VAL A 500 12.67 -4.07 14.12
CA VAL A 500 13.86 -3.65 14.89
C VAL A 500 13.45 -3.19 16.29
N ASP A 501 12.20 -2.75 16.44
CA ASP A 501 11.66 -2.09 17.62
C ASP A 501 10.88 -3.03 18.54
N ASP A 502 10.88 -4.34 18.25
CA ASP A 502 10.09 -5.34 18.96
C ASP A 502 11.00 -6.46 19.51
N PRO A 503 11.54 -6.31 20.74
CA PRO A 503 12.38 -7.33 21.36
C PRO A 503 11.60 -8.64 21.62
N ASP A 504 10.28 -8.56 21.81
CA ASP A 504 9.41 -9.72 22.04
C ASP A 504 9.26 -10.56 20.78
N GLY A 505 9.40 -9.93 19.60
CA GLY A 505 9.52 -10.53 18.28
C GLY A 505 10.40 -11.78 18.22
N THR A 506 11.56 -11.71 18.87
CA THR A 506 12.51 -12.82 18.86
C THR A 506 12.11 -13.94 19.81
N TRP A 507 11.59 -13.59 20.98
CA TRP A 507 11.16 -14.58 21.96
C TRP A 507 10.00 -15.44 21.45
N ILE A 508 8.96 -14.83 20.85
CA ILE A 508 7.84 -15.59 20.26
C ILE A 508 8.34 -16.54 19.17
N TYR A 509 9.22 -16.05 18.30
CA TYR A 509 9.77 -16.88 17.22
C TYR A 509 10.49 -18.13 17.75
N GLU A 510 11.40 -17.98 18.73
CA GLU A 510 12.11 -19.12 19.33
C GLU A 510 11.15 -20.05 20.09
N LYS A 511 10.21 -19.49 20.86
CA LYS A 511 9.20 -20.25 21.59
C LYS A 511 8.40 -21.18 20.67
N LEU A 512 8.03 -20.73 19.48
CA LEU A 512 7.27 -21.55 18.53
C LEU A 512 8.11 -22.71 18.00
N HIS A 513 9.40 -22.51 17.72
CA HIS A 513 10.33 -23.59 17.34
C HIS A 513 10.52 -24.60 18.46
N ASP A 514 10.72 -24.13 19.70
CA ASP A 514 10.79 -24.99 20.87
C ASP A 514 9.53 -25.84 21.04
N THR A 515 8.36 -25.22 20.84
CA THR A 515 7.06 -25.91 20.91
C THR A 515 6.93 -26.99 19.84
N LEU A 516 7.30 -26.70 18.58
CA LEU A 516 7.33 -27.67 17.49
C LEU A 516 8.33 -28.82 17.73
N GLY A 517 9.40 -28.55 18.48
CA GLY A 517 10.40 -29.55 18.86
C GLY A 517 9.93 -30.56 19.90
N THR A 518 8.78 -30.33 20.56
CA THR A 518 8.24 -31.25 21.57
C THR A 518 7.62 -32.50 20.95
N SER A 519 7.51 -33.58 21.74
CA SER A 519 6.86 -34.82 21.30
C SER A 519 5.37 -34.65 20.98
N GLU A 520 4.70 -33.70 21.62
CA GLU A 520 3.29 -33.37 21.39
C GLU A 520 3.01 -32.92 19.94
N TYR A 521 3.95 -32.17 19.35
CA TYR A 521 3.84 -31.61 17.99
C TYR A 521 4.50 -32.48 16.92
N SER A 522 4.93 -33.69 17.26
CA SER A 522 5.59 -34.62 16.33
C SER A 522 4.78 -34.94 15.07
N LEU A 523 3.44 -34.89 15.17
CA LEU A 523 2.53 -35.08 14.04
C LEU A 523 2.67 -33.98 12.98
N VAL A 524 2.93 -32.74 13.40
CA VAL A 524 2.80 -31.56 12.52
C VAL A 524 4.11 -30.83 12.27
N LYS A 525 5.18 -31.15 13.00
CA LYS A 525 6.46 -30.43 12.93
C LYS A 525 7.03 -30.31 11.51
N ASP A 526 6.81 -31.30 10.66
CA ASP A 526 7.33 -31.32 9.28
C ASP A 526 6.38 -30.61 8.28
N ASP A 527 5.22 -30.15 8.76
CA ASP A 527 4.18 -29.46 8.00
C ASP A 527 4.04 -27.97 8.35
N VAL A 528 4.80 -27.45 9.32
CA VAL A 528 4.71 -26.06 9.81
C VAL A 528 5.97 -25.28 9.46
N ALA A 529 5.84 -24.29 8.57
CA ALA A 529 6.93 -23.36 8.25
C ALA A 529 6.75 -22.04 9.02
N ILE A 530 7.70 -21.75 9.92
CA ILE A 530 7.78 -20.48 10.65
C ILE A 530 8.94 -19.67 10.08
N VAL A 531 8.64 -18.52 9.47
CA VAL A 531 9.61 -17.75 8.67
C VAL A 531 9.56 -16.27 9.01
N ARG A 532 10.71 -15.70 9.39
CA ARG A 532 10.90 -14.24 9.39
C ARG A 532 11.11 -13.77 7.96
N ALA A 533 10.18 -12.96 7.51
CA ALA A 533 10.20 -12.38 6.18
C ALA A 533 11.33 -11.33 6.06
N PRO A 534 12.04 -11.30 4.93
CA PRO A 534 12.85 -10.13 4.56
C PRO A 534 11.92 -8.92 4.36
N PRO A 535 12.46 -7.68 4.31
CA PRO A 535 11.68 -6.48 4.02
C PRO A 535 11.17 -6.48 2.57
N SER A 536 10.19 -7.32 2.27
CA SER A 536 9.53 -7.38 0.98
C SER A 536 8.06 -7.64 1.21
N ASP A 537 7.24 -6.68 0.79
CA ASP A 537 5.79 -6.85 0.83
C ASP A 537 5.30 -7.85 -0.21
N SER A 538 6.05 -8.01 -1.31
CA SER A 538 5.64 -8.87 -2.42
C SER A 538 5.63 -10.35 -2.07
N ILE A 539 6.57 -10.83 -1.26
CA ILE A 539 6.51 -12.22 -0.77
C ILE A 539 5.32 -12.43 0.15
N LEU A 540 5.01 -11.47 1.04
CA LEU A 540 3.84 -11.57 1.93
C LEU A 540 2.55 -11.57 1.13
N GLY A 541 2.40 -10.63 0.19
CA GLY A 541 1.24 -10.54 -0.68
C GLY A 541 1.05 -11.80 -1.53
N CYS A 542 2.15 -12.35 -2.07
CA CYS A 542 2.13 -13.58 -2.86
C CYS A 542 1.76 -14.82 -2.04
N ILE A 543 2.32 -14.97 -0.83
CA ILE A 543 1.98 -16.08 0.06
C ILE A 543 0.54 -15.95 0.55
N LEU A 544 0.06 -14.74 0.83
CA LEU A 544 -1.34 -14.53 1.18
C LEU A 544 -2.27 -14.90 0.01
N GLN A 545 -1.99 -14.43 -1.21
CA GLN A 545 -2.81 -14.70 -2.41
C GLN A 545 -3.01 -16.19 -2.68
N GLY A 546 -1.98 -17.00 -2.40
CA GLY A 546 -2.02 -18.42 -2.68
C GLY A 546 -2.58 -19.28 -1.54
N ALA A 547 -3.00 -18.69 -0.43
CA ALA A 547 -3.45 -19.43 0.74
C ALA A 547 -4.81 -20.10 0.50
N TRP A 548 -4.96 -21.29 1.08
CA TRP A 548 -6.26 -21.96 1.16
C TRP A 548 -7.16 -21.22 2.13
N VAL A 549 -6.68 -20.94 3.33
CA VAL A 549 -7.38 -20.14 4.35
C VAL A 549 -6.34 -19.24 5.02
N ALA A 550 -6.64 -17.95 5.14
CA ALA A 550 -5.87 -17.06 5.97
C ALA A 550 -6.41 -17.10 7.41
N THR A 551 -5.58 -16.83 8.39
CA THR A 551 -6.01 -16.62 9.77
C THR A 551 -5.49 -15.31 10.29
N GLN A 552 -6.27 -14.67 11.17
CA GLN A 552 -5.78 -13.61 12.02
C GLN A 552 -6.41 -13.68 13.40
N LEU A 553 -5.73 -14.41 14.28
CA LEU A 553 -6.26 -14.79 15.59
C LEU A 553 -5.79 -13.85 16.71
N SER A 554 -5.64 -12.56 16.41
CA SER A 554 -5.10 -11.61 17.38
C SER A 554 -5.99 -11.51 18.61
N THR A 555 -5.39 -11.48 19.80
CA THR A 555 -6.10 -11.35 21.07
C THR A 555 -6.41 -9.89 21.42
N ARG A 556 -5.61 -8.96 20.90
CA ARG A 556 -5.77 -7.51 21.06
C ARG A 556 -5.32 -6.84 19.77
N GLU A 557 -6.16 -5.96 19.23
CA GLU A 557 -5.88 -5.32 17.96
C GLU A 557 -6.69 -4.04 17.74
N GLY A 558 -6.12 -3.06 17.04
CA GLY A 558 -6.85 -1.84 16.69
C GLY A 558 -7.83 -2.08 15.54
N PHE A 559 -7.31 -2.53 14.41
CA PHE A 559 -8.08 -2.83 13.20
C PHE A 559 -7.48 -4.04 12.46
N GLU A 560 -6.15 -4.06 12.31
CA GLU A 560 -5.39 -5.05 11.55
C GLU A 560 -5.77 -5.17 10.08
N VAL A 561 -4.96 -4.50 9.28
CA VAL A 561 -5.10 -4.40 7.83
C VAL A 561 -4.92 -5.75 7.14
N LYS A 562 -4.22 -6.73 7.77
CA LYS A 562 -4.03 -8.07 7.19
C LYS A 562 -5.34 -8.79 6.89
N VAL A 563 -6.42 -8.47 7.61
CA VAL A 563 -7.76 -9.01 7.34
C VAL A 563 -8.30 -8.43 6.03
N THR A 564 -8.26 -7.10 5.88
CA THR A 564 -8.57 -6.40 4.62
C THR A 564 -7.74 -6.95 3.45
N GLU A 565 -6.44 -7.19 3.63
CA GLU A 565 -5.55 -7.69 2.57
C GLU A 565 -5.93 -9.11 2.11
N ALA A 566 -6.37 -9.97 3.03
CA ALA A 566 -6.81 -11.33 2.71
C ALA A 566 -8.13 -11.30 1.94
N VAL A 567 -9.11 -10.52 2.43
CA VAL A 567 -10.40 -10.32 1.76
C VAL A 567 -10.22 -9.71 0.37
N ASN A 568 -9.34 -8.70 0.24
CA ASN A 568 -8.99 -8.10 -1.06
C ASN A 568 -8.39 -9.11 -2.03
N LYS A 569 -7.77 -10.19 -1.54
CA LYS A 569 -7.23 -11.31 -2.32
C LYS A 569 -8.23 -12.46 -2.50
N ARG A 570 -9.50 -12.27 -2.11
CA ARG A 570 -10.57 -13.29 -2.05
C ARG A 570 -10.11 -14.57 -1.34
N VAL A 571 -9.26 -14.41 -0.33
CA VAL A 571 -8.80 -15.49 0.52
C VAL A 571 -9.71 -15.52 1.74
N PRO A 572 -10.47 -16.61 1.96
CA PRO A 572 -11.29 -16.76 3.14
C PRO A 572 -10.44 -16.66 4.40
N ILE A 573 -10.92 -15.89 5.36
CA ILE A 573 -10.19 -15.63 6.59
C ILE A 573 -10.94 -16.13 7.82
N ILE A 574 -10.22 -16.77 8.74
CA ILE A 574 -10.69 -17.05 10.11
C ILE A 574 -10.09 -15.99 11.02
N ALA A 575 -10.94 -15.13 11.58
CA ALA A 575 -10.53 -13.97 12.34
C ALA A 575 -11.07 -14.04 13.77
N SER A 576 -10.31 -13.55 14.75
CA SER A 576 -10.77 -13.46 16.14
C SER A 576 -11.73 -12.30 16.36
N ASP A 577 -12.65 -12.48 17.31
CA ASP A 577 -13.50 -11.41 17.84
C ASP A 577 -12.69 -10.50 18.80
N ALA A 578 -11.82 -9.67 18.23
CA ALA A 578 -10.94 -8.75 18.96
C ALA A 578 -10.85 -7.37 18.28
N GLY A 579 -11.15 -6.32 19.04
CA GLY A 579 -11.00 -4.93 18.60
C GLY A 579 -11.74 -4.62 17.30
N GLY A 580 -11.06 -3.99 16.35
CA GLY A 580 -11.64 -3.63 15.03
C GLY A 580 -11.62 -4.74 13.98
N ILE A 581 -11.14 -5.96 14.29
CA ILE A 581 -11.07 -7.08 13.34
C ILE A 581 -12.46 -7.45 12.76
N PRO A 582 -13.54 -7.56 13.58
CA PRO A 582 -14.86 -7.93 13.08
C PRO A 582 -15.43 -7.02 11.98
N LEU A 583 -15.05 -5.74 11.94
CA LEU A 583 -15.53 -4.77 10.93
C LEU A 583 -15.21 -5.16 9.49
N GLN A 584 -14.22 -6.03 9.28
CA GLN A 584 -13.73 -6.42 7.97
C GLN A 584 -14.32 -7.76 7.48
N VAL A 585 -14.93 -8.54 8.39
CA VAL A 585 -15.35 -9.92 8.11
C VAL A 585 -16.88 -10.02 8.04
N LYS A 586 -17.37 -10.31 6.85
CA LYS A 586 -18.77 -10.68 6.59
C LYS A 586 -18.91 -12.19 6.77
N HIS A 587 -19.40 -12.61 7.94
CA HIS A 587 -19.51 -14.02 8.31
C HIS A 587 -20.18 -14.87 7.21
N GLY A 588 -19.51 -15.95 6.80
CA GLY A 588 -19.98 -16.87 5.75
C GLY A 588 -19.91 -16.31 4.31
N LYS A 589 -19.56 -15.03 4.13
CA LYS A 589 -19.38 -14.41 2.81
C LYS A 589 -17.92 -14.26 2.43
N ASN A 590 -17.07 -13.75 3.31
CA ASN A 590 -15.63 -13.57 3.03
C ASN A 590 -14.71 -14.21 4.10
N GLY A 591 -15.31 -14.73 5.16
CA GLY A 591 -14.60 -15.36 6.26
C GLY A 591 -15.52 -15.69 7.42
N TRP A 592 -14.92 -15.95 8.56
CA TRP A 592 -15.62 -16.30 9.80
C TRP A 592 -14.95 -15.64 10.99
N ILE A 593 -15.78 -15.26 11.96
CA ILE A 593 -15.34 -14.71 13.25
C ILE A 593 -15.44 -15.84 14.28
N VAL A 594 -14.39 -16.02 15.07
CA VAL A 594 -14.31 -16.98 16.17
C VAL A 594 -14.02 -16.27 17.49
N PRO A 595 -14.45 -16.81 18.65
CA PRO A 595 -14.10 -16.22 19.94
C PRO A 595 -12.57 -16.15 20.13
N THR A 596 -12.11 -15.04 20.71
CA THR A 596 -10.68 -14.81 20.96
C THR A 596 -10.07 -15.91 21.84
N GLY A 597 -8.97 -16.51 21.38
CA GLY A 597 -8.26 -17.59 22.07
C GLY A 597 -8.90 -18.98 21.97
N ASP A 598 -10.04 -19.13 21.26
CA ASP A 598 -10.72 -20.42 21.11
C ASP A 598 -10.10 -21.28 20.00
N ARG A 599 -9.10 -22.07 20.41
CA ARG A 599 -8.35 -22.99 19.54
C ARG A 599 -9.23 -24.11 18.96
N GLU A 600 -10.23 -24.55 19.72
CA GLU A 600 -11.12 -25.64 19.31
C GLU A 600 -12.09 -25.16 18.23
N ALA A 601 -12.65 -23.95 18.37
CA ALA A 601 -13.46 -23.32 17.34
C ALA A 601 -12.70 -23.17 16.01
N VAL A 602 -11.44 -22.72 16.07
CA VAL A 602 -10.56 -22.63 14.89
C VAL A 602 -10.35 -24.00 14.25
N ALA A 603 -9.98 -25.01 15.05
CA ALA A 603 -9.73 -26.36 14.54
C ALA A 603 -10.97 -27.01 13.92
N ASN A 604 -12.14 -26.84 14.54
CA ASN A 604 -13.42 -27.32 14.04
C ASN A 604 -13.79 -26.63 12.73
N LEU A 605 -13.63 -25.31 12.65
CA LEU A 605 -13.92 -24.57 11.44
C LEU A 605 -12.99 -24.95 10.29
N LEU A 606 -11.69 -25.09 10.52
CA LEU A 606 -10.75 -25.59 9.51
C LEU A 606 -11.16 -26.98 9.00
N PHE A 607 -11.64 -27.86 9.89
CA PHE A 607 -12.14 -29.17 9.53
C PHE A 607 -13.44 -29.10 8.72
N ASP A 608 -14.38 -28.23 9.10
CA ASP A 608 -15.62 -28.01 8.37
C ASP A 608 -15.37 -27.40 6.98
N ILE A 609 -14.37 -26.54 6.83
CA ILE A 609 -13.93 -26.01 5.53
C ILE A 609 -13.35 -27.15 4.68
N TRP A 610 -12.51 -28.01 5.26
CA TRP A 610 -11.94 -29.17 4.56
C TRP A 610 -13.01 -30.16 4.09
N GLU A 611 -14.03 -30.44 4.91
CA GLU A 611 -15.15 -31.30 4.54
C GLU A 611 -16.16 -30.63 3.58
N GLY A 612 -15.99 -29.32 3.30
CA GLY A 612 -16.89 -28.55 2.47
C GLY A 612 -18.23 -28.20 3.13
N LYS A 613 -18.34 -28.35 4.45
CA LYS A 613 -19.49 -27.94 5.27
C LYS A 613 -19.54 -26.42 5.46
N ALA A 614 -18.38 -25.80 5.62
CA ALA A 614 -18.20 -24.36 5.61
C ALA A 614 -17.53 -23.94 4.29
N LYS A 615 -18.11 -22.97 3.59
CA LYS A 615 -17.52 -22.45 2.35
C LYS A 615 -17.83 -20.97 2.18
N VAL A 616 -16.90 -20.30 1.54
CA VAL A 616 -17.03 -18.94 1.04
C VAL A 616 -16.99 -19.04 -0.48
N HIS A 617 -17.86 -18.30 -1.16
CA HIS A 617 -17.79 -18.19 -2.61
C HIS A 617 -16.52 -17.43 -2.99
N ARG A 618 -15.69 -17.98 -3.89
CA ARG A 618 -14.67 -17.21 -4.57
C ARG A 618 -15.05 -17.17 -6.04
N ASP A 619 -15.21 -15.98 -6.61
CA ASP A 619 -15.36 -15.83 -8.05
C ASP A 619 -13.99 -16.07 -8.72
N LEU A 620 -13.58 -17.34 -8.75
CA LEU A 620 -12.45 -17.84 -9.50
C LEU A 620 -13.00 -18.45 -10.77
N SER A 621 -12.50 -18.04 -11.94
CA SER A 621 -12.96 -18.48 -13.27
C SER A 621 -13.53 -19.92 -13.26
N SER A 622 -14.78 -20.05 -13.73
CA SER A 622 -15.77 -21.13 -13.52
C SER A 622 -15.36 -22.62 -13.63
N ASN A 623 -14.10 -22.93 -13.92
CA ASN A 623 -13.57 -24.30 -14.07
C ASN A 623 -12.49 -24.68 -13.03
N ARG A 624 -12.24 -23.87 -11.99
CA ARG A 624 -11.03 -24.01 -11.15
C ARG A 624 -11.25 -24.08 -9.64
N GLU A 625 -12.47 -23.88 -9.13
CA GLU A 625 -12.83 -24.27 -7.76
C GLU A 625 -13.07 -25.79 -7.71
N LEU A 626 -12.02 -26.58 -7.49
CA LEU A 626 -12.14 -28.03 -7.33
C LEU A 626 -12.50 -28.36 -5.88
N ASN A 627 -13.77 -28.34 -5.48
CA ASN A 627 -14.27 -28.98 -4.24
C ASN A 627 -13.33 -28.84 -3.01
N GLY A 628 -12.90 -27.62 -2.67
CA GLY A 628 -12.03 -27.35 -1.52
C GLY A 628 -10.51 -27.46 -1.77
N LYS A 629 -10.06 -27.84 -2.97
CA LYS A 629 -8.66 -27.85 -3.43
C LYS A 629 -8.45 -26.79 -4.50
N SER A 630 -8.28 -25.54 -4.11
CA SER A 630 -7.86 -24.50 -5.07
C SER A 630 -6.39 -24.73 -5.45
N ASP A 631 -6.06 -24.89 -6.74
CA ASP A 631 -4.67 -24.77 -7.19
C ASP A 631 -4.27 -23.30 -7.03
N PRO A 632 -3.32 -22.95 -6.15
CA PRO A 632 -2.96 -21.55 -5.95
C PRO A 632 -2.34 -20.89 -7.19
N ASN A 633 -1.80 -21.69 -8.13
CA ASN A 633 -1.35 -21.17 -9.43
C ASN A 633 -2.52 -20.80 -10.34
N SER A 634 -3.66 -21.46 -10.17
CA SER A 634 -4.89 -21.18 -10.90
C SER A 634 -5.52 -19.85 -10.45
N ILE A 635 -5.40 -19.53 -9.15
CA ILE A 635 -5.74 -18.22 -8.57
C ILE A 635 -4.87 -17.15 -9.21
N ALA A 636 -3.54 -17.31 -9.22
CA ALA A 636 -2.62 -16.34 -9.84
C ALA A 636 -2.95 -15.98 -11.30
N GLN A 637 -3.50 -16.92 -12.08
CA GLN A 637 -3.87 -16.69 -13.48
C GLN A 637 -5.20 -15.95 -13.64
N ALA A 638 -6.18 -16.19 -12.76
CA ALA A 638 -7.45 -15.49 -12.80
C ALA A 638 -7.27 -13.99 -12.50
N TRP A 639 -6.31 -13.65 -11.65
CA TRP A 639 -6.14 -12.30 -11.12
C TRP A 639 -5.39 -11.32 -12.03
N VAL A 640 -4.52 -11.82 -12.91
CA VAL A 640 -3.71 -10.96 -13.79
C VAL A 640 -4.29 -10.82 -15.19
N GLY A 641 -5.26 -11.67 -15.56
CA GLY A 641 -5.99 -11.56 -16.83
C GLY A 641 -5.11 -11.48 -18.09
N ASP A 642 -5.71 -11.04 -19.19
CA ASP A 642 -4.99 -10.57 -20.37
C ASP A 642 -4.50 -9.13 -20.09
N PHE A 643 -3.36 -8.71 -20.62
CA PHE A 643 -2.82 -7.35 -20.42
C PHE A 643 -3.77 -6.24 -20.90
N ASP A 644 -4.64 -6.58 -21.85
CA ASP A 644 -5.63 -5.67 -22.41
C ASP A 644 -6.96 -5.69 -21.63
N LYS A 645 -7.09 -6.52 -20.57
CA LYS A 645 -8.28 -6.55 -19.71
C LYS A 645 -8.07 -5.70 -18.46
N GLU A 646 -9.09 -4.90 -18.14
CA GLU A 646 -9.13 -4.17 -16.88
C GLU A 646 -9.11 -5.14 -15.70
N ALA A 647 -8.46 -4.74 -14.60
CA ALA A 647 -8.53 -5.49 -13.35
C ALA A 647 -9.99 -5.56 -12.89
N GLU A 648 -10.43 -6.73 -12.42
CA GLU A 648 -11.78 -6.88 -11.88
C GLU A 648 -11.93 -6.00 -10.63
N LYS A 649 -12.97 -5.17 -10.64
CA LYS A 649 -13.36 -4.28 -9.55
C LYS A 649 -13.64 -5.09 -8.29
N VAL A 650 -12.87 -4.84 -7.24
CA VAL A 650 -12.99 -5.59 -5.97
C VAL A 650 -14.35 -5.34 -5.30
N HIS A 651 -14.98 -4.17 -5.49
CA HIS A 651 -16.24 -3.80 -4.80
C HIS A 651 -17.51 -4.43 -5.42
N LEU A 652 -17.40 -5.09 -6.57
CA LEU A 652 -18.54 -5.77 -7.21
C LEU A 652 -18.75 -7.20 -6.68
N ASP A 653 -17.83 -7.68 -5.84
CA ASP A 653 -17.90 -9.01 -5.22
C ASP A 653 -18.75 -8.97 -3.94
N GLU A 654 -19.71 -9.89 -3.77
CA GLU A 654 -20.51 -9.97 -2.54
C GLU A 654 -19.66 -10.20 -1.27
N GLY A 655 -18.47 -10.79 -1.43
CA GLY A 655 -17.47 -10.98 -0.38
C GLY A 655 -16.53 -9.80 -0.17
N SER A 656 -16.65 -8.72 -0.95
CA SER A 656 -15.75 -7.58 -0.84
C SER A 656 -15.83 -6.92 0.53
N THR A 657 -14.71 -6.35 0.94
CA THR A 657 -14.69 -5.38 2.04
C THR A 657 -15.16 -4.01 1.57
N SER A 658 -15.39 -3.11 2.50
CA SER A 658 -15.81 -1.73 2.22
C SER A 658 -14.72 -0.94 1.49
N GLU A 659 -15.11 -0.09 0.54
CA GLU A 659 -14.17 0.78 -0.20
C GLU A 659 -13.52 1.84 0.72
N ASP A 660 -14.08 2.06 1.92
CA ASP A 660 -13.51 2.96 2.92
C ASP A 660 -12.16 2.48 3.48
N PHE A 661 -11.84 1.20 3.33
CA PHE A 661 -10.54 0.64 3.70
C PHE A 661 -9.51 0.73 2.57
N TRP A 662 -9.84 1.34 1.43
CA TRP A 662 -8.92 1.48 0.28
C TRP A 662 -8.42 2.92 0.11
N THR A 663 -7.30 3.08 -0.60
CA THR A 663 -6.66 4.39 -0.81
C THR A 663 -7.63 5.47 -1.30
N VAL A 664 -8.48 5.18 -2.29
CA VAL A 664 -9.42 6.19 -2.83
C VAL A 664 -10.46 6.59 -1.79
N GLY A 665 -11.06 5.63 -1.08
CA GLY A 665 -12.00 5.91 0.01
C GLY A 665 -11.35 6.70 1.13
N ASN A 666 -10.14 6.31 1.53
CA ASN A 666 -9.37 7.03 2.54
C ASN A 666 -9.04 8.47 2.13
N SER A 667 -8.54 8.67 0.91
CA SER A 667 -8.27 9.99 0.34
C SER A 667 -9.52 10.87 0.33
N THR A 668 -10.67 10.30 -0.06
CA THR A 668 -11.95 11.02 -0.13
C THR A 668 -12.42 11.45 1.26
N ARG A 669 -12.32 10.57 2.27
CA ARG A 669 -12.65 10.90 3.65
C ARG A 669 -11.78 12.03 4.20
N TRP A 670 -10.46 11.99 3.97
CA TRP A 670 -9.55 13.07 4.37
C TRP A 670 -9.88 14.39 3.70
N MET A 671 -10.13 14.37 2.39
CA MET A 671 -10.50 15.57 1.63
C MET A 671 -11.80 16.21 2.14
N LEU A 672 -12.82 15.40 2.48
CA LEU A 672 -14.05 15.89 3.09
C LEU A 672 -13.80 16.56 4.46
N LEU A 673 -12.95 15.96 5.31
CA LEU A 673 -12.61 16.56 6.59
C LEU A 673 -11.88 17.90 6.43
N PHE A 674 -10.97 17.97 5.46
CA PHE A 674 -10.25 19.20 5.17
C PHE A 674 -11.19 20.32 4.74
N ASP A 675 -12.12 20.00 3.85
CA ASP A 675 -13.15 20.92 3.40
C ASP A 675 -13.98 21.47 4.56
N ARG A 676 -14.61 20.58 5.34
CA ARG A 676 -15.50 20.97 6.45
C ARG A 676 -14.77 21.73 7.55
N LEU A 677 -13.50 21.42 7.78
CA LEU A 677 -12.69 22.12 8.78
C LEU A 677 -12.31 23.55 8.35
N LEU A 678 -12.17 23.77 7.04
CA LEU A 678 -11.91 25.09 6.45
C LEU A 678 -13.20 25.88 6.18
N GLY A 679 -14.37 25.21 6.16
CA GLY A 679 -15.66 25.84 5.94
C GLY A 679 -15.81 26.42 4.53
N LEU A 680 -15.34 25.68 3.51
CA LEU A 680 -15.36 26.12 2.12
C LEU A 680 -16.78 26.09 1.55
N SER A 681 -17.09 27.01 0.63
CA SER A 681 -18.38 27.05 -0.06
C SER A 681 -18.25 26.49 -1.48
N PRO A 682 -19.15 25.57 -1.89
CA PRO A 682 -19.09 24.95 -3.21
C PRO A 682 -19.41 25.93 -4.35
N GLU A 683 -20.10 27.05 -4.08
CA GLU A 683 -20.55 28.02 -5.11
C GLU A 683 -19.49 29.04 -5.54
N GLN A 684 -18.43 29.26 -4.76
CA GLN A 684 -17.50 30.38 -5.01
C GLN A 684 -16.70 30.24 -6.31
N ASN A 685 -16.64 29.04 -6.89
CA ASN A 685 -15.77 28.70 -8.02
C ASN A 685 -16.50 28.05 -9.21
N VAL A 686 -17.80 28.33 -9.41
CA VAL A 686 -18.60 27.77 -10.53
C VAL A 686 -18.44 28.60 -11.79
N SER A 687 -18.29 27.96 -12.95
CA SER A 687 -18.28 28.65 -14.25
C SER A 687 -19.66 29.27 -14.51
N GLN A 688 -19.72 30.58 -14.76
CA GLN A 688 -20.90 31.16 -15.40
C GLN A 688 -20.93 30.68 -16.86
N PRO A 689 -22.09 30.24 -17.38
CA PRO A 689 -22.21 29.83 -18.77
C PRO A 689 -22.07 31.08 -19.64
N ASN A 690 -20.86 31.38 -20.12
CA ASN A 690 -20.68 32.31 -21.22
C ASN A 690 -21.25 31.66 -22.48
N GLY A 691 -22.44 32.10 -22.89
CA GLY A 691 -23.11 31.64 -24.10
C GLY A 691 -22.25 31.92 -25.33
N ASN A 692 -21.43 30.95 -25.74
CA ASN A 692 -20.96 30.73 -27.12
C ASN A 692 -20.00 29.52 -27.26
N THR A 693 -20.21 28.43 -26.52
CA THR A 693 -19.62 27.14 -26.86
C THR A 693 -20.67 26.28 -27.55
N LYS A 694 -20.46 26.03 -28.84
CA LYS A 694 -21.23 25.07 -29.62
C LYS A 694 -21.23 23.72 -28.90
N GLU A 695 -22.40 23.10 -28.85
CA GLU A 695 -22.59 21.68 -28.54
C GLU A 695 -21.71 20.82 -29.45
N ASN A 696 -20.48 20.56 -29.03
CA ASN A 696 -19.81 19.31 -29.32
C ASN A 696 -19.86 18.51 -28.02
N GLY A 697 -20.41 17.30 -28.09
CA GLY A 697 -20.51 16.38 -26.97
C GLY A 697 -19.15 15.83 -26.53
N ASP A 698 -18.26 16.72 -26.09
CA ASP A 698 -16.98 16.36 -25.52
C ASP A 698 -17.26 15.73 -24.14
N LYS A 699 -17.08 14.41 -24.09
CA LYS A 699 -16.99 13.66 -22.83
C LYS A 699 -15.88 14.28 -21.97
N PRO A 700 -16.00 14.29 -20.64
CA PRO A 700 -14.91 14.72 -19.77
C PRO A 700 -13.68 13.86 -20.07
N THR A 701 -12.61 14.48 -20.58
CA THR A 701 -11.32 13.85 -20.87
C THR A 701 -10.60 13.52 -19.56
N LEU A 702 -11.04 12.45 -18.91
CA LEU A 702 -10.40 11.84 -17.76
C LEU A 702 -9.13 11.11 -18.22
N GLY A 703 -7.97 11.78 -18.23
CA GLY A 703 -6.74 11.06 -18.59
C GLY A 703 -5.42 11.80 -18.67
N LYS A 704 -5.36 13.13 -18.52
CA LYS A 704 -4.09 13.87 -18.60
C LYS A 704 -3.66 14.32 -17.20
N GLU A 705 -2.53 13.82 -16.71
CA GLU A 705 -1.86 14.31 -15.47
C GLU A 705 -1.68 15.85 -15.49
N GLU A 706 -1.70 16.46 -16.68
CA GLU A 706 -1.57 17.91 -16.90
C GLU A 706 -2.88 18.71 -16.75
N GLU A 707 -4.05 18.07 -16.57
CA GLU A 707 -5.35 18.78 -16.47
C GLU A 707 -5.88 18.97 -15.04
N PHE A 708 -5.34 18.26 -14.04
CA PHE A 708 -5.72 18.47 -12.64
C PHE A 708 -5.09 19.76 -12.10
N GLY A 709 -5.90 20.64 -11.50
CA GLY A 709 -5.44 21.89 -10.86
C GLY A 709 -5.70 23.20 -11.62
N LYS A 710 -6.48 23.19 -12.72
CA LYS A 710 -7.00 24.40 -13.40
C LYS A 710 -8.45 24.29 -13.88
N VAL A 711 -9.23 23.34 -13.37
CA VAL A 711 -10.59 23.08 -13.86
C VAL A 711 -11.60 23.76 -12.94
N THR A 712 -12.41 24.67 -13.50
CA THR A 712 -13.58 25.22 -12.83
C THR A 712 -14.57 24.09 -12.54
N ILE A 713 -15.05 23.98 -11.29
CA ILE A 713 -15.92 22.89 -10.85
C ILE A 713 -17.20 22.88 -11.70
N THR A 714 -17.60 21.72 -12.19
CA THR A 714 -18.83 21.56 -12.99
C THR A 714 -20.09 21.63 -12.12
N PRO A 715 -21.26 22.03 -12.67
CA PRO A 715 -22.52 22.00 -11.91
C PRO A 715 -22.84 20.62 -11.30
N GLN A 716 -22.53 19.53 -12.01
CA GLN A 716 -22.72 18.17 -11.50
C GLN A 716 -21.82 17.88 -10.28
N GLN A 717 -20.56 18.33 -10.31
CA GLN A 717 -19.68 18.21 -9.15
C GLN A 717 -20.17 19.05 -7.96
N VAL A 718 -20.77 20.22 -8.20
CA VAL A 718 -21.40 21.03 -7.14
C VAL A 718 -22.53 20.26 -6.47
N ASP A 719 -23.39 19.58 -7.24
CA ASP A 719 -24.47 18.76 -6.69
C ASP A 719 -23.93 17.58 -5.86
N ILE A 720 -22.85 16.94 -6.33
CA ILE A 720 -22.15 15.89 -5.58
C ILE A 720 -21.58 16.42 -4.26
N LEU A 721 -20.90 17.58 -4.29
CA LEU A 721 -20.38 18.23 -3.09
C LEU A 721 -21.51 18.55 -2.10
N LYS A 722 -22.64 19.07 -2.58
CA LYS A 722 -23.82 19.33 -1.73
C LYS A 722 -24.40 18.06 -1.12
N SER A 723 -24.37 16.94 -1.85
CA SER A 723 -24.83 15.65 -1.31
C SER A 723 -23.96 15.13 -0.16
N MET A 724 -22.71 15.58 -0.05
CA MET A 724 -21.80 15.33 1.07
C MET A 724 -21.88 16.42 2.15
N GLU A 725 -22.86 17.32 2.05
CA GLU A 725 -23.08 18.48 2.94
C GLU A 725 -21.81 19.34 3.11
N ILE A 726 -21.11 19.57 1.99
CA ILE A 726 -19.96 20.48 1.93
C ILE A 726 -20.37 21.88 2.40
N GLY A 727 -19.54 22.47 3.26
CA GLY A 727 -19.83 23.74 3.95
C GLY A 727 -20.53 23.61 5.31
N GLU A 728 -21.01 22.42 5.69
CA GLU A 728 -21.47 22.18 7.07
C GLU A 728 -20.29 21.98 8.03
N SER A 729 -20.46 22.42 9.28
CA SER A 729 -19.45 22.22 10.31
C SER A 729 -19.29 20.75 10.68
N LEU A 730 -18.12 20.41 11.21
CA LEU A 730 -17.92 19.12 11.89
C LEU A 730 -18.76 19.06 13.18
N ASN A 731 -18.85 17.86 13.78
CA ASN A 731 -19.57 17.64 15.04
C ASN A 731 -19.14 18.63 16.14
N ASP A 732 -20.09 19.05 16.98
CA ASP A 732 -19.78 19.82 18.18
C ASP A 732 -19.10 18.96 19.26
N ARG A 733 -18.44 19.62 20.21
CA ARG A 733 -17.80 18.99 21.37
C ARG A 733 -18.86 18.30 22.24
N GLY A 734 -18.54 17.12 22.79
CA GLY A 734 -19.47 16.34 23.61
C GLY A 734 -20.58 15.63 22.84
N ILE A 735 -20.64 15.76 21.51
CA ILE A 735 -21.54 14.98 20.66
C ILE A 735 -20.83 13.70 20.21
N ASP A 736 -21.54 12.59 20.25
CA ASP A 736 -21.05 11.31 19.73
C ASP A 736 -20.60 11.43 18.27
N GLY A 737 -19.34 11.07 18.03
CA GLY A 737 -18.75 11.03 16.70
C GLY A 737 -19.43 10.03 15.78
N ILE A 738 -19.45 10.33 14.49
CA ILE A 738 -19.88 9.41 13.43
C ILE A 738 -18.67 8.89 12.64
N ASN A 739 -18.88 7.79 11.91
CA ASN A 739 -17.90 7.30 10.95
C ASN A 739 -17.85 8.25 9.74
N VAL A 740 -16.67 8.75 9.39
CA VAL A 740 -16.47 9.69 8.28
C VAL A 740 -16.92 9.07 6.95
N TRP A 741 -16.90 7.75 6.80
CA TRP A 741 -17.42 7.08 5.62
C TRP A 741 -18.92 7.35 5.39
N LYS A 742 -19.71 7.45 6.47
CA LYS A 742 -21.13 7.79 6.40
C LYS A 742 -21.34 9.19 5.83
N MET A 743 -20.44 10.12 6.17
CA MET A 743 -20.47 11.50 5.66
C MET A 743 -20.13 11.56 4.16
N VAL A 744 -19.23 10.69 3.69
CA VAL A 744 -18.83 10.62 2.27
C VAL A 744 -19.94 9.98 1.42
N MET A 745 -20.40 8.79 1.80
CA MET A 745 -21.30 8.02 0.94
C MET A 745 -22.78 8.39 1.13
N GLY A 746 -23.18 8.86 2.31
CA GLY A 746 -24.57 9.22 2.60
C GLY A 746 -25.53 8.09 2.25
N ASN A 747 -26.46 8.35 1.33
CA ASN A 747 -27.46 7.37 0.88
C ASN A 747 -26.90 6.29 -0.07
N ASP A 748 -25.69 6.46 -0.62
CA ASP A 748 -25.05 5.48 -1.51
C ASP A 748 -24.25 4.41 -0.74
N MET A 749 -24.34 4.41 0.59
CA MET A 749 -23.63 3.47 1.46
C MET A 749 -24.24 2.07 1.39
N VAL A 750 -23.37 1.05 1.33
CA VAL A 750 -23.79 -0.35 1.36
C VAL A 750 -24.11 -0.78 2.80
N GLU A 751 -25.10 -1.65 2.97
CA GLU A 751 -25.48 -2.16 4.29
C GLU A 751 -24.30 -2.84 5.00
N GLY A 752 -24.09 -2.48 6.27
CA GLY A 752 -22.97 -2.94 7.10
C GLY A 752 -21.69 -2.12 6.99
N GLU A 753 -21.61 -1.14 6.08
CA GLU A 753 -20.47 -0.22 6.03
C GLU A 753 -20.57 0.93 7.04
N GLY A 754 -19.41 1.50 7.40
CA GLY A 754 -19.35 2.66 8.29
C GLY A 754 -19.82 2.37 9.73
N GLU A 755 -19.86 1.11 10.14
CA GLU A 755 -20.16 0.70 11.50
C GLU A 755 -19.08 1.18 12.48
N LEU A 756 -19.48 1.33 13.75
CA LEU A 756 -18.63 1.67 14.88
C LEU A 756 -18.76 0.55 15.90
N ILE A 757 -17.63 0.07 16.43
CA ILE A 757 -17.59 -0.90 17.54
C ILE A 757 -17.58 -0.18 18.88
#